data_AF-A0AAD2W482-F1
#
_entry.id   AF-A0AAD2W482-F1
#
_cell.length_a   1.000
_cell.length_b   1.000
_cell.length_c   1.000
_cell.angle_alpha   90.00
_cell.angle_beta   90.00
_cell.angle_gamma   90.00
#
_symmetry.space_group_name_H-M   'P 1'
#
loop_
_entity.id
_entity.type
_entity.pdbx_description
1 polymer ?
#
loop_
_entity_poly.entity_id
_entity_poly.type
_entity_poly.pdbx_seq_one_letter_code
_entity_poly.pdbx_strand_id
1 'polypeptide(L)'
;MDDASPRPRLLILSKGAQRISTLPALLPEFALQSGAVRDVELADWVMAWGRKPSAIKAMAEAHKAGKPVLTLEDGFIRSVGLGADEPPLSLIVDDVGVYYDASQPSRLEQLIATPLDAEQTQRALALRSLWQQQRVSKYNDARIELPALPADCVLVADQTCGDASLQGAGASDFRAMLEAALARYPHSTIVLKVHPDVVAGRKAGHFDLAALAGNPRVQVLAHNVHPADLLPRMRAVFVMTSQLGFDALLWDVPVHTWGMPFYAGWGLTDDRLPAPSRRKPVPLAQLIHASLVAYPRYVCPERGQPCTPEVLINWLGLQRRHRSVLPNTVQMLGFSRWKEPLANLFFNGAAIRFVKPEQPLAQDLPVVSWGCKHDTHLCAHPLPVNRVEDGFLRSVGLGAGKARPLSWVVDDLGIYYDATRPSRLERILAEEPFDPQLLARAHALRLAICAAGLTKYNLPGASWQRPSHAQRVILVPGQVEGDASIRFGGNRIRSNLQLLRAVREQNPDAWVLYKPHPEVLAGTRARGDDEAQTVHWCDEVIGDTPLQQLLEVVDELHVLTSQSGFEALLRGVPVTTYGQPFYAGWGLTCDMDLQAPVQARRSRQLTLDQLVAGTLLLYPTYVSLVTNRFTTAERTLYELQNWHALPQPGAPSRWQDLKRRLSSLLGMKRPTN
;
A
#
# COMPACT_ATOMS: atom_id res chain seq x y z
N MET A 1 -3.62 -16.11 32.84
CA MET A 1 -3.61 -17.58 32.65
C MET A 1 -4.93 -17.89 31.97
N ASP A 2 -4.95 -17.85 30.64
CA ASP A 2 -6.17 -18.14 29.88
C ASP A 2 -6.31 -19.65 29.75
N ASP A 3 -7.35 -20.17 30.39
CA ASP A 3 -7.80 -21.55 30.29
C ASP A 3 -8.51 -21.74 28.93
N ALA A 4 -7.74 -21.65 27.85
CA ALA A 4 -8.25 -21.84 26.50
C ALA A 4 -8.45 -23.35 26.27
N SER A 5 -9.71 -23.76 26.18
CA SER A 5 -10.08 -25.10 25.70
C SER A 5 -9.26 -25.47 24.45
N PRO A 6 -8.77 -26.71 24.33
CA PRO A 6 -7.91 -27.11 23.22
C PRO A 6 -8.63 -26.88 21.88
N ARG A 7 -7.97 -26.15 20.97
CA ARG A 7 -8.50 -25.87 19.63
C ARG A 7 -8.71 -27.18 18.84
N PRO A 8 -9.84 -27.37 18.14
CA PRO A 8 -10.08 -28.56 17.33
C PRO A 8 -9.00 -28.70 16.25
N ARG A 9 -8.52 -29.92 16.05
CA ARG A 9 -7.48 -30.25 15.06
C ARG A 9 -8.10 -30.37 13.67
N LEU A 10 -7.62 -29.52 12.76
CA LEU A 10 -8.00 -29.54 11.36
C LEU A 10 -6.90 -30.19 10.53
N LEU A 11 -7.16 -31.39 10.00
CA LEU A 11 -6.23 -32.12 9.17
C LEU A 11 -6.23 -31.59 7.74
N ILE A 12 -5.05 -31.21 7.27
CA ILE A 12 -4.80 -30.74 5.91
C ILE A 12 -4.07 -31.84 5.15
N LEU A 13 -4.76 -32.49 4.21
CA LEU A 13 -4.16 -33.54 3.36
C LEU A 13 -3.47 -32.97 2.11
N SER A 14 -3.96 -31.84 1.59
CA SER A 14 -3.45 -31.23 0.37
C SER A 14 -2.08 -30.59 0.59
N LYS A 15 -1.06 -31.08 -0.13
CA LYS A 15 0.31 -30.51 -0.07
C LYS A 15 0.38 -29.04 -0.46
N GLY A 16 -0.49 -28.59 -1.36
CA GLY A 16 -0.59 -27.16 -1.71
C GLY A 16 -1.12 -26.34 -0.54
N ALA A 17 -2.19 -26.80 0.11
CA ALA A 17 -2.79 -26.11 1.26
C ALA A 17 -1.85 -26.07 2.48
N GLN A 18 -1.05 -27.12 2.69
CA GLN A 18 -0.04 -27.17 3.76
C GLN A 18 1.03 -26.06 3.65
N ARG A 19 1.21 -25.45 2.47
CA ARG A 19 2.21 -24.39 2.23
C ARG A 19 1.64 -22.97 2.31
N ILE A 20 0.34 -22.82 2.53
CA ILE A 20 -0.30 -21.50 2.60
C ILE A 20 0.07 -20.83 3.92
N SER A 21 0.94 -19.82 3.84
CA SER A 21 1.48 -19.12 5.01
C SER A 21 0.44 -18.32 5.79
N THR A 22 -0.65 -17.91 5.14
CA THR A 22 -1.74 -17.13 5.74
C THR A 22 -2.80 -17.99 6.43
N LEU A 23 -2.81 -19.30 6.21
CA LEU A 23 -3.86 -20.20 6.70
C LEU A 23 -4.01 -20.20 8.23
N PRO A 24 -2.92 -20.18 9.04
CA PRO A 24 -3.05 -20.10 10.51
C PRO A 24 -3.77 -18.83 11.00
N ALA A 25 -3.59 -17.71 10.29
CA ALA A 25 -4.24 -16.44 10.63
C ALA A 25 -5.69 -16.37 10.12
N LEU A 26 -6.02 -17.14 9.07
CA LEU A 26 -7.37 -17.23 8.50
C LEU A 26 -8.26 -18.24 9.24
N LEU A 27 -7.67 -19.17 9.99
CA LEU A 27 -8.36 -20.20 10.78
C LEU A 27 -7.83 -20.23 12.23
N PRO A 28 -7.85 -19.11 12.97
CA PRO A 28 -7.28 -19.05 14.32
C PRO A 28 -7.96 -20.01 15.32
N GLU A 29 -9.21 -20.39 15.06
CA GLU A 29 -10.02 -21.30 15.87
C GLU A 29 -9.58 -22.77 15.75
N PHE A 30 -8.80 -23.14 14.73
CA PHE A 30 -8.34 -24.51 14.53
C PHE A 30 -6.84 -24.69 14.85
N ALA A 31 -6.48 -25.86 15.37
CA ALA A 31 -5.09 -26.33 15.41
C ALA A 31 -4.78 -27.02 14.07
N LEU A 32 -4.10 -26.32 13.16
CA LEU A 32 -3.82 -26.84 11.82
C LEU A 32 -2.79 -27.98 11.86
N GLN A 33 -3.15 -29.15 11.34
CA GLN A 33 -2.30 -30.33 11.28
C GLN A 33 -2.01 -30.70 9.83
N SER A 34 -0.75 -30.55 9.40
CA SER A 34 -0.29 -31.09 8.12
C SER A 34 -0.09 -32.60 8.26
N GLY A 35 -0.80 -33.41 7.48
CA GLY A 35 -0.70 -34.87 7.57
C GLY A 35 -1.03 -35.61 6.28
N ALA A 36 -1.30 -36.90 6.43
CA ALA A 36 -1.70 -37.84 5.39
C ALA A 36 -2.97 -38.60 5.81
N VAL A 37 -3.50 -39.45 4.92
CA VAL A 37 -4.77 -40.18 5.14
C VAL A 37 -4.76 -40.99 6.44
N ARG A 38 -3.61 -41.56 6.82
CA ARG A 38 -3.46 -42.32 8.08
C ARG A 38 -3.72 -41.50 9.35
N ASP A 39 -3.66 -40.17 9.26
CA ASP A 39 -3.81 -39.26 10.39
C ASP A 39 -5.28 -38.80 10.57
N VAL A 40 -6.20 -39.21 9.67
CA VAL A 40 -7.63 -38.79 9.70
C VAL A 40 -8.32 -39.19 11.00
N GLU A 41 -8.06 -40.39 11.50
CA GLU A 41 -8.65 -40.88 12.77
C GLU A 41 -8.27 -40.01 13.96
N LEU A 42 -7.07 -39.43 13.93
CA LEU A 42 -6.52 -38.59 14.98
C LEU A 42 -6.98 -37.12 14.87
N ALA A 43 -7.72 -36.75 13.83
CA ALA A 43 -8.19 -35.38 13.63
C ALA A 43 -9.63 -35.19 14.12
N ASP A 44 -9.97 -33.94 14.41
CA ASP A 44 -11.33 -33.54 14.78
C ASP A 44 -12.12 -33.12 13.54
N TRP A 45 -11.44 -32.51 12.55
CA TRP A 45 -11.98 -32.09 11.26
C TRP A 45 -11.02 -32.42 10.11
N VAL A 46 -11.57 -32.63 8.90
CA VAL A 46 -10.78 -32.80 7.68
C VAL A 46 -11.03 -31.65 6.71
N MET A 47 -9.97 -31.03 6.22
CA MET A 47 -10.03 -29.92 5.28
C MET A 47 -10.15 -30.41 3.82
N ALA A 48 -11.09 -29.84 3.07
CA ALA A 48 -11.26 -30.07 1.64
C ALA A 48 -11.18 -28.73 0.87
N TRP A 49 -10.29 -28.61 -0.14
CA TRP A 49 -10.20 -27.36 -0.92
C TRP A 49 -11.11 -27.43 -2.15
N GLY A 50 -12.30 -26.83 -2.05
CA GLY A 50 -13.33 -26.87 -3.08
C GLY A 50 -13.75 -28.31 -3.44
N ARG A 51 -13.80 -28.59 -4.75
CA ARG A 51 -14.17 -29.89 -5.33
C ARG A 51 -13.09 -30.47 -6.24
N LYS A 52 -11.82 -30.13 -5.98
CA LYS A 52 -10.67 -30.72 -6.69
C LYS A 52 -10.56 -32.22 -6.39
N PRO A 53 -9.89 -33.03 -7.23
CA PRO A 53 -9.71 -34.47 -6.96
C PRO A 53 -9.12 -34.78 -5.57
N SER A 54 -8.20 -33.94 -5.09
CA SER A 54 -7.64 -34.06 -3.73
C SER A 54 -8.67 -33.76 -2.64
N ALA A 55 -9.60 -32.84 -2.88
CA ALA A 55 -10.69 -32.51 -1.98
C ALA A 55 -11.74 -33.63 -1.94
N ILE A 56 -12.13 -34.17 -3.10
CA ILE A 56 -13.03 -35.33 -3.19
C ILE A 56 -12.45 -36.52 -2.41
N LYS A 57 -11.14 -36.77 -2.56
CA LYS A 57 -10.46 -37.80 -1.76
C LYS A 57 -10.51 -37.48 -0.26
N ALA A 58 -10.22 -36.24 0.15
CA ALA A 58 -10.27 -35.85 1.55
C ALA A 58 -11.67 -36.02 2.15
N MET A 59 -12.71 -35.65 1.41
CA MET A 59 -14.11 -35.84 1.79
C MET A 59 -14.46 -37.32 1.94
N ALA A 60 -14.03 -38.18 1.01
CA ALA A 60 -14.27 -39.61 1.07
C ALA A 60 -13.59 -40.26 2.28
N GLU A 61 -12.34 -39.89 2.58
CA GLU A 61 -11.63 -40.40 3.77
C GLU A 61 -12.24 -39.88 5.08
N ALA A 62 -12.67 -38.61 5.12
CA ALA A 62 -13.39 -38.07 6.27
C ALA A 62 -14.70 -38.81 6.53
N HIS A 63 -15.48 -39.07 5.48
CA HIS A 63 -16.74 -39.81 5.57
C HIS A 63 -16.54 -41.25 6.06
N LYS A 64 -15.50 -41.95 5.57
CA LYS A 64 -15.14 -43.29 6.06
C LYS A 64 -14.83 -43.31 7.57
N ALA A 65 -14.16 -42.26 8.06
CA ALA A 65 -13.77 -42.11 9.46
C ALA A 65 -14.82 -41.38 10.33
N GLY A 66 -16.01 -41.08 9.78
CA GLY A 66 -17.07 -40.34 10.48
C GLY A 66 -16.66 -38.93 10.93
N LYS A 67 -15.69 -38.30 10.27
CA LYS A 67 -15.18 -36.96 10.61
C LYS A 67 -15.92 -35.87 9.81
N PRO A 68 -16.21 -34.72 10.43
CA PRO A 68 -16.77 -33.58 9.71
C PRO A 68 -15.75 -32.99 8.72
N VAL A 69 -16.28 -32.43 7.62
CA VAL A 69 -15.49 -31.81 6.56
C VAL A 69 -15.64 -30.29 6.63
N LEU A 70 -14.51 -29.59 6.54
CA LEU A 70 -14.47 -28.15 6.33
C LEU A 70 -14.06 -27.86 4.88
N THR A 71 -14.98 -27.33 4.06
CA THR A 71 -14.67 -26.93 2.70
C THR A 71 -14.09 -25.53 2.69
N LEU A 72 -12.91 -25.37 2.10
CA LEU A 72 -12.22 -24.11 1.94
C LEU A 72 -12.14 -23.68 0.49
N GLU A 73 -12.21 -22.38 0.24
CA GLU A 73 -11.91 -21.76 -1.04
C GLU A 73 -11.26 -20.39 -0.86
N ASP A 74 -10.66 -19.87 -1.94
CA ASP A 74 -10.23 -18.46 -1.96
C ASP A 74 -11.44 -17.54 -1.75
N GLY A 75 -11.30 -16.52 -0.90
CA GLY A 75 -12.37 -15.54 -0.73
C GLY A 75 -12.60 -14.65 -1.95
N PHE A 76 -13.73 -13.94 -1.96
CA PHE A 76 -14.13 -13.12 -3.11
C PHE A 76 -13.18 -11.95 -3.39
N ILE A 77 -12.41 -11.50 -2.40
CA ILE A 77 -11.30 -10.55 -2.58
C ILE A 77 -10.00 -11.18 -2.08
N ARG A 78 -9.15 -11.63 -2.98
CA ARG A 78 -8.12 -12.62 -2.65
C ARG A 78 -6.74 -12.01 -2.40
N SER A 79 -6.21 -11.25 -3.34
CA SER A 79 -4.79 -10.88 -3.36
C SER A 79 -4.49 -9.76 -4.38
N VAL A 80 -3.22 -9.32 -4.44
CA VAL A 80 -2.75 -8.45 -5.53
C VAL A 80 -2.61 -9.29 -6.78
N GLY A 81 -1.66 -10.23 -6.79
CA GLY A 81 -1.42 -11.17 -7.89
C GLY A 81 -2.40 -12.34 -7.96
N LEU A 82 -2.16 -13.25 -8.90
CA LEU A 82 -2.99 -14.42 -9.16
C LEU A 82 -2.66 -15.59 -8.21
N GLY A 83 -3.46 -16.66 -8.30
CA GLY A 83 -3.43 -17.80 -7.38
C GLY A 83 -2.08 -18.49 -7.18
N ALA A 84 -1.26 -18.52 -8.23
CA ALA A 84 0.04 -19.20 -8.23
C ALA A 84 1.15 -18.38 -7.56
N ASP A 85 0.97 -17.06 -7.48
CA ASP A 85 2.04 -16.11 -7.17
C ASP A 85 1.96 -15.60 -5.73
N GLU A 86 0.75 -15.59 -5.15
CA GLU A 86 0.50 -15.02 -3.82
C GLU A 86 -0.42 -15.91 -2.97
N PRO A 87 -0.16 -16.01 -1.64
CA PRO A 87 -1.09 -16.66 -0.72
C PRO A 87 -2.41 -15.87 -0.65
N PRO A 88 -3.54 -16.55 -0.41
CA PRO A 88 -4.81 -15.87 -0.22
C PRO A 88 -4.79 -14.99 1.03
N LEU A 89 -5.27 -13.75 0.91
CA LEU A 89 -5.51 -12.82 2.01
C LEU A 89 -6.94 -12.92 2.56
N SER A 90 -7.80 -13.67 1.88
CA SER A 90 -9.12 -14.05 2.37
C SER A 90 -9.46 -15.49 2.03
N LEU A 91 -10.27 -16.10 2.89
CA LEU A 91 -10.62 -17.51 2.81
C LEU A 91 -12.11 -17.68 3.06
N ILE A 92 -12.77 -18.42 2.19
CA ILE A 92 -14.11 -18.95 2.42
C ILE A 92 -14.00 -20.22 3.24
N VAL A 93 -14.83 -20.31 4.27
CA VAL A 93 -14.90 -21.45 5.20
C VAL A 93 -16.35 -21.92 5.25
N ASP A 94 -16.61 -23.11 4.70
CA ASP A 94 -17.96 -23.67 4.59
C ASP A 94 -18.01 -25.07 5.22
N ASP A 95 -18.80 -25.20 6.27
CA ASP A 95 -19.06 -26.42 7.02
C ASP A 95 -20.37 -27.12 6.60
N VAL A 96 -21.08 -26.58 5.61
CA VAL A 96 -22.35 -27.13 5.08
C VAL A 96 -22.15 -27.67 3.66
N GLY A 97 -21.49 -26.92 2.80
CA GLY A 97 -21.37 -27.21 1.37
C GLY A 97 -20.22 -26.44 0.72
N VAL A 98 -20.51 -25.75 -0.38
CA VAL A 98 -19.59 -24.78 -1.00
C VAL A 98 -20.40 -23.77 -1.82
N TYR A 99 -20.04 -22.50 -1.76
CA TYR A 99 -20.84 -21.39 -2.32
C TYR A 99 -21.22 -21.52 -3.81
N TYR A 100 -20.38 -22.16 -4.62
CA TYR A 100 -20.62 -22.29 -6.07
C TYR A 100 -21.44 -23.52 -6.45
N ASP A 101 -21.76 -24.42 -5.51
CA ASP A 101 -22.57 -25.61 -5.79
C ASP A 101 -24.04 -25.32 -5.46
N ALA A 102 -24.85 -25.16 -6.50
CA ALA A 102 -26.27 -24.87 -6.36
C ALA A 102 -27.13 -26.13 -6.15
N SER A 103 -26.55 -27.33 -6.28
CA SER A 103 -27.28 -28.58 -6.09
C SER A 103 -27.54 -28.88 -4.61
N GLN A 104 -26.71 -28.35 -3.71
CA GLN A 104 -26.77 -28.57 -2.27
C GLN A 104 -26.76 -27.22 -1.52
N PRO A 105 -27.30 -27.17 -0.28
CA PRO A 105 -27.18 -25.98 0.55
C PRO A 105 -25.71 -25.65 0.86
N SER A 106 -25.41 -24.36 1.01
CA SER A 106 -24.13 -23.86 1.52
C SER A 106 -24.33 -22.96 2.73
N ARG A 107 -23.27 -22.76 3.52
CA ARG A 107 -23.30 -21.81 4.64
C ARG A 107 -23.64 -20.41 4.16
N LEU A 108 -23.13 -20.02 2.97
CA LEU A 108 -23.43 -18.71 2.38
C LEU A 108 -24.92 -18.54 2.08
N GLU A 109 -25.60 -19.53 1.52
CA GLU A 109 -27.05 -19.43 1.24
C GLU A 109 -27.87 -19.21 2.52
N GLN A 110 -27.47 -19.84 3.63
CA GLN A 110 -28.11 -19.63 4.93
C GLN A 110 -27.88 -18.19 5.44
N LEU A 111 -26.66 -17.67 5.27
CA LEU A 111 -26.31 -16.30 5.67
C LEU A 111 -27.06 -15.25 4.83
N ILE A 112 -27.18 -15.45 3.51
CA ILE A 112 -27.90 -14.52 2.62
C ILE A 112 -29.38 -14.43 3.03
N ALA A 113 -30.00 -15.54 3.41
CA ALA A 113 -31.41 -15.58 3.80
C ALA A 113 -31.70 -14.87 5.14
N THR A 114 -30.68 -14.54 5.93
CA THR A 114 -30.83 -13.92 7.24
C THR A 114 -31.06 -12.40 7.09
N PRO A 115 -32.18 -11.83 7.61
CA PRO A 115 -32.42 -10.39 7.57
C PRO A 115 -31.34 -9.60 8.32
N LEU A 116 -31.01 -8.42 7.80
CA LEU A 116 -30.05 -7.51 8.43
C LEU A 116 -30.75 -6.51 9.35
N ASP A 117 -30.05 -6.08 10.39
CA ASP A 117 -30.38 -4.85 11.10
C ASP A 117 -29.93 -3.59 10.32
N ALA A 118 -30.25 -2.40 10.86
CA ALA A 118 -29.93 -1.13 10.23
C ALA A 118 -28.42 -0.87 10.12
N GLU A 119 -27.62 -1.25 11.13
CA GLU A 119 -26.17 -1.04 11.15
C GLU A 119 -25.48 -1.96 10.13
N GLN A 120 -25.88 -3.22 10.07
CA GLN A 120 -25.42 -4.19 9.10
C GLN A 120 -25.76 -3.76 7.67
N THR A 121 -26.95 -3.21 7.44
CA THR A 121 -27.37 -2.67 6.15
C THR A 121 -26.51 -1.47 5.76
N GLN A 122 -26.32 -0.50 6.67
CA GLN A 122 -25.46 0.66 6.43
C GLN A 122 -24.02 0.27 6.15
N ARG A 123 -23.46 -0.68 6.92
CA ARG A 123 -22.12 -1.21 6.71
C ARG A 123 -21.97 -1.89 5.36
N ALA A 124 -22.94 -2.71 4.94
CA ALA A 124 -22.91 -3.36 3.64
C ALA A 124 -22.90 -2.36 2.48
N LEU A 125 -23.73 -1.31 2.55
CA LEU A 125 -23.75 -0.24 1.54
C LEU A 125 -22.46 0.60 1.56
N ALA A 126 -21.91 0.90 2.74
CA ALA A 126 -20.62 1.58 2.85
C ALA A 126 -19.47 0.74 2.28
N LEU A 127 -19.50 -0.59 2.50
CA LEU A 127 -18.52 -1.52 1.95
C LEU A 127 -18.59 -1.58 0.42
N ARG A 128 -19.80 -1.50 -0.14
CA ARG A 128 -20.01 -1.38 -1.58
C ARG A 128 -19.41 -0.09 -2.13
N SER A 129 -19.67 1.05 -1.49
CA SER A 129 -19.05 2.33 -1.88
C SER A 129 -17.52 2.25 -1.78
N LEU A 130 -16.98 1.63 -0.72
CA LEU A 130 -15.55 1.44 -0.55
C LEU A 130 -14.95 0.55 -1.67
N TRP A 131 -15.63 -0.54 -2.04
CA TRP A 131 -15.23 -1.41 -3.14
C TRP A 131 -15.11 -0.65 -4.46
N GLN A 132 -16.10 0.20 -4.76
CA GLN A 132 -16.11 1.04 -5.95
C GLN A 132 -15.00 2.11 -5.92
N GLN A 133 -14.88 2.84 -4.80
CA GLN A 133 -13.86 3.88 -4.62
C GLN A 133 -12.43 3.34 -4.71
N GLN A 134 -12.18 2.19 -4.09
CA GLN A 134 -10.88 1.52 -4.10
C GLN A 134 -10.64 0.74 -5.40
N ARG A 135 -11.67 0.62 -6.26
CA ARG A 135 -11.66 -0.08 -7.55
C ARG A 135 -11.06 -1.49 -7.44
N VAL A 136 -11.49 -2.26 -6.44
CA VAL A 136 -10.96 -3.61 -6.18
C VAL A 136 -11.81 -4.71 -6.85
N SER A 137 -11.24 -5.92 -6.96
CA SER A 137 -11.90 -7.16 -7.36
C SER A 137 -11.17 -8.35 -6.71
N LYS A 138 -11.38 -9.58 -7.19
CA LYS A 138 -10.69 -10.79 -6.68
C LYS A 138 -9.17 -10.67 -6.75
N TYR A 139 -8.64 -10.13 -7.85
CA TYR A 139 -7.22 -9.95 -8.12
C TYR A 139 -6.96 -8.50 -8.54
N ASN A 140 -5.90 -7.88 -8.00
CA ASN A 140 -5.71 -6.43 -7.99
C ASN A 140 -4.32 -5.98 -8.49
N ASP A 141 -3.67 -6.79 -9.34
CA ASP A 141 -2.36 -6.48 -9.91
C ASP A 141 -2.44 -5.48 -11.09
N ALA A 142 -3.52 -5.53 -11.87
CA ALA A 142 -3.71 -4.64 -13.01
C ALA A 142 -3.74 -3.15 -12.59
N ARG A 143 -3.13 -2.30 -13.40
CA ARG A 143 -3.17 -0.84 -13.25
C ARG A 143 -4.59 -0.32 -13.42
N ILE A 144 -4.86 0.86 -12.88
CA ILE A 144 -6.08 1.62 -13.12
C ILE A 144 -5.90 2.29 -14.48
N GLU A 145 -6.67 1.81 -15.45
CA GLU A 145 -6.62 2.31 -16.81
C GLU A 145 -8.04 2.64 -17.26
N LEU A 146 -8.17 3.57 -18.20
CA LEU A 146 -9.45 3.80 -18.88
C LEU A 146 -9.44 3.03 -20.20
N PRO A 147 -10.06 1.83 -20.27
CA PRO A 147 -10.03 1.04 -21.48
C PRO A 147 -10.78 1.76 -22.61
N ALA A 148 -10.26 1.65 -23.83
CA ALA A 148 -10.95 2.10 -25.03
C ALA A 148 -12.12 1.15 -25.31
N LEU A 149 -13.32 1.58 -24.93
CA LEU A 149 -14.56 0.81 -25.06
C LEU A 149 -15.55 1.57 -25.95
N PRO A 150 -16.39 0.85 -26.72
CA PRO A 150 -17.53 1.44 -27.41
C PRO A 150 -18.45 2.21 -26.47
N ALA A 151 -19.17 3.19 -27.00
CA ALA A 151 -20.08 4.02 -26.20
C ALA A 151 -21.26 3.22 -25.61
N ASP A 152 -21.82 2.28 -26.39
CA ASP A 152 -22.88 1.36 -25.94
C ASP A 152 -22.37 -0.08 -26.03
N CYS A 153 -22.00 -0.66 -24.88
CA CYS A 153 -21.46 -2.01 -24.84
C CYS A 153 -22.05 -2.87 -23.71
N VAL A 154 -22.11 -4.17 -24.00
CA VAL A 154 -22.56 -5.23 -23.11
C VAL A 154 -21.40 -6.20 -22.92
N LEU A 155 -21.16 -6.62 -21.69
CA LEU A 155 -20.08 -7.54 -21.36
C LEU A 155 -20.57 -8.98 -21.42
N VAL A 156 -19.85 -9.85 -22.12
CA VAL A 156 -19.99 -11.31 -22.00
C VAL A 156 -18.70 -11.84 -21.40
N ALA A 157 -18.80 -12.60 -20.30
CA ALA A 157 -17.65 -13.15 -19.61
C ALA A 157 -17.38 -14.58 -20.04
N ASP A 158 -16.15 -14.85 -20.50
CA ASP A 158 -15.64 -16.22 -20.63
C ASP A 158 -15.16 -16.76 -19.26
N GLN A 159 -15.05 -18.07 -19.15
CA GLN A 159 -14.47 -18.77 -18.00
C GLN A 159 -13.55 -19.90 -18.46
N THR A 160 -12.69 -20.37 -17.56
CA THR A 160 -11.73 -21.43 -17.91
C THR A 160 -12.44 -22.78 -18.03
N CYS A 161 -12.08 -23.58 -19.04
CA CYS A 161 -12.56 -24.96 -19.18
C CYS A 161 -12.25 -25.79 -17.92
N GLY A 162 -13.25 -26.57 -17.47
CA GLY A 162 -13.12 -27.41 -16.26
C GLY A 162 -13.20 -26.66 -14.94
N ASP A 163 -13.65 -25.40 -14.93
CA ASP A 163 -13.98 -24.69 -13.70
C ASP A 163 -15.14 -25.41 -12.97
N ALA A 164 -14.92 -25.75 -11.69
CA ALA A 164 -15.89 -26.48 -10.88
C ALA A 164 -17.20 -25.69 -10.69
N SER A 165 -17.15 -24.35 -10.77
CA SER A 165 -18.36 -23.53 -10.67
C SER A 165 -19.28 -23.66 -11.88
N LEU A 166 -18.81 -24.22 -13.01
CA LEU A 166 -19.63 -24.38 -14.21
C LEU A 166 -20.67 -25.50 -14.10
N GLN A 167 -20.52 -26.40 -13.12
CA GLN A 167 -21.45 -27.52 -12.87
C GLN A 167 -21.79 -28.33 -14.15
N GLY A 168 -20.83 -28.44 -15.07
CA GLY A 168 -21.00 -29.18 -16.33
C GLY A 168 -21.36 -28.35 -17.56
N ALA A 169 -21.53 -27.03 -17.45
CA ALA A 169 -21.73 -26.15 -18.61
C ALA A 169 -20.54 -26.22 -19.59
N GLY A 170 -20.84 -26.29 -20.87
CA GLY A 170 -19.87 -26.46 -21.96
C GLY A 170 -19.95 -25.37 -23.03
N ALA A 171 -19.15 -25.53 -24.09
CA ALA A 171 -19.03 -24.52 -25.16
C ALA A 171 -20.37 -24.16 -25.84
N SER A 172 -21.31 -25.12 -25.94
CA SER A 172 -22.66 -24.86 -26.47
C SER A 172 -23.43 -23.85 -25.63
N ASP A 173 -23.30 -23.92 -24.30
CA ASP A 173 -23.99 -23.02 -23.37
C ASP A 173 -23.41 -21.60 -23.43
N PHE A 174 -22.08 -21.50 -23.53
CA PHE A 174 -21.38 -20.23 -23.73
C PHE A 174 -21.76 -19.57 -25.07
N ARG A 175 -21.88 -20.37 -26.14
CA ARG A 175 -22.39 -19.88 -27.43
C ARG A 175 -23.83 -19.39 -27.29
N ALA A 176 -24.71 -20.15 -26.65
CA ALA A 176 -26.10 -19.73 -26.43
C ALA A 176 -26.20 -18.42 -25.63
N MET A 177 -25.34 -18.23 -24.62
CA MET A 177 -25.23 -16.99 -23.85
C MET A 177 -24.83 -15.80 -24.74
N LEU A 178 -23.82 -15.98 -25.60
CA LEU A 178 -23.38 -14.93 -26.53
C LEU A 178 -24.47 -14.55 -27.54
N GLU A 179 -25.15 -15.54 -28.13
CA GLU A 179 -26.24 -15.29 -29.08
C GLU A 179 -27.42 -14.56 -28.41
N ALA A 180 -27.74 -14.92 -27.16
CA ALA A 180 -28.78 -14.23 -26.41
C ALA A 180 -28.41 -12.77 -26.10
N ALA A 181 -27.14 -12.49 -25.78
CA ALA A 181 -26.65 -11.12 -25.61
C ALA A 181 -26.79 -10.31 -26.91
N LEU A 182 -26.38 -10.90 -28.05
CA LEU A 182 -26.49 -10.28 -29.37
C LEU A 182 -27.94 -9.97 -29.76
N ALA A 183 -28.86 -10.88 -29.44
CA ALA A 183 -30.29 -10.76 -29.71
C ALA A 183 -30.98 -9.73 -28.80
N ARG A 184 -30.68 -9.74 -27.49
CA ARG A 184 -31.30 -8.84 -26.51
C ARG A 184 -30.84 -7.38 -26.66
N TYR A 185 -29.59 -7.18 -27.09
CA TYR A 185 -29.00 -5.86 -27.27
C TYR A 185 -28.55 -5.65 -28.73
N PRO A 186 -29.50 -5.54 -29.69
CA PRO A 186 -29.21 -5.59 -31.13
C PRO A 186 -28.35 -4.41 -31.63
N HIS A 187 -28.32 -3.29 -30.91
CA HIS A 187 -27.56 -2.08 -31.27
C HIS A 187 -26.25 -1.93 -30.48
N SER A 188 -26.03 -2.72 -29.44
CA SER A 188 -24.84 -2.61 -28.60
C SER A 188 -23.71 -3.48 -29.14
N THR A 189 -22.47 -3.04 -28.92
CA THR A 189 -21.28 -3.87 -29.15
C THR A 189 -21.13 -4.85 -28.00
N ILE A 190 -20.93 -6.12 -28.31
CA ILE A 190 -20.65 -7.15 -27.32
C ILE A 190 -19.15 -7.19 -27.07
N VAL A 191 -18.77 -6.89 -25.84
CA VAL A 191 -17.39 -6.97 -25.37
C VAL A 191 -17.21 -8.35 -24.74
N LEU A 192 -16.48 -9.23 -25.43
CA LEU A 192 -16.16 -10.57 -24.91
C LEU A 192 -14.89 -10.51 -24.08
N LYS A 193 -15.02 -10.65 -22.76
CA LYS A 193 -13.88 -10.67 -21.83
C LYS A 193 -13.36 -12.08 -21.66
N VAL A 194 -12.13 -12.31 -22.12
CA VAL A 194 -11.40 -13.56 -21.93
C VAL A 194 -10.86 -13.63 -20.48
N HIS A 195 -10.89 -14.81 -19.88
CA HIS A 195 -10.39 -15.01 -18.51
C HIS A 195 -8.86 -14.78 -18.43
N PRO A 196 -8.32 -14.14 -17.38
CA PRO A 196 -6.88 -13.84 -17.27
C PRO A 196 -5.95 -15.06 -17.39
N ASP A 197 -6.34 -16.22 -16.84
CA ASP A 197 -5.56 -17.46 -16.99
C ASP A 197 -5.46 -17.96 -18.44
N VAL A 198 -6.46 -17.65 -19.27
CA VAL A 198 -6.47 -17.98 -20.71
C VAL A 198 -5.59 -17.01 -21.48
N VAL A 199 -5.68 -15.71 -21.18
CA VAL A 199 -4.78 -14.68 -21.71
C VAL A 199 -3.32 -15.00 -21.37
N ALA A 200 -3.06 -15.51 -20.17
CA ALA A 200 -1.72 -15.94 -19.73
C ALA A 200 -1.26 -17.28 -20.33
N GLY A 201 -2.06 -17.93 -21.19
CA GLY A 201 -1.74 -19.22 -21.83
C GLY A 201 -1.72 -20.42 -20.87
N ARG A 202 -2.24 -20.27 -19.64
CA ARG A 202 -2.22 -21.34 -18.61
C ARG A 202 -3.41 -22.29 -18.70
N LYS A 203 -4.51 -21.86 -19.32
CA LYS A 203 -5.76 -22.63 -19.48
C LYS A 203 -6.44 -22.30 -20.81
N ALA A 204 -7.38 -23.14 -21.23
CA ALA A 204 -8.27 -22.88 -22.37
C ALA A 204 -9.59 -22.21 -21.93
N GLY A 205 -10.17 -21.38 -22.80
CA GLY A 205 -11.51 -20.81 -22.67
C GLY A 205 -12.54 -21.55 -23.53
N HIS A 206 -13.81 -21.11 -23.50
CA HIS A 206 -14.92 -21.82 -24.18
C HIS A 206 -15.27 -21.26 -25.56
N PHE A 207 -14.77 -20.06 -25.90
CA PHE A 207 -15.04 -19.43 -27.19
C PHE A 207 -13.93 -19.68 -28.20
N ASP A 208 -14.32 -19.98 -29.44
CA ASP A 208 -13.42 -19.92 -30.59
C ASP A 208 -13.20 -18.46 -31.01
N LEU A 209 -12.12 -17.87 -30.52
CA LEU A 209 -11.80 -16.46 -30.77
C LEU A 209 -11.56 -16.15 -32.25
N ALA A 210 -11.10 -17.13 -33.04
CA ALA A 210 -10.87 -16.93 -34.47
C ALA A 210 -12.20 -16.83 -35.24
N ALA A 211 -13.16 -17.68 -34.90
CA ALA A 211 -14.50 -17.61 -35.46
C ALA A 211 -15.23 -16.32 -35.07
N LEU A 212 -15.02 -15.83 -33.85
CA LEU A 212 -15.66 -14.60 -33.34
C LEU A 212 -15.05 -13.32 -33.89
N ALA A 213 -13.77 -13.33 -34.30
CA ALA A 213 -13.10 -12.17 -34.89
C ALA A 213 -13.79 -11.65 -36.16
N GLY A 214 -14.55 -12.49 -36.87
CA GLY A 214 -15.32 -12.11 -38.06
C GLY A 214 -16.64 -11.40 -37.75
N ASN A 215 -17.09 -11.33 -36.50
CA ASN A 215 -18.36 -10.69 -36.14
C ASN A 215 -18.13 -9.19 -35.84
N PRO A 216 -18.69 -8.25 -36.64
CA PRO A 216 -18.44 -6.82 -36.49
C PRO A 216 -19.01 -6.24 -35.18
N ARG A 217 -19.89 -6.97 -34.49
CA ARG A 217 -20.48 -6.58 -33.21
C ARG A 217 -19.78 -7.20 -32.00
N VAL A 218 -18.79 -8.06 -32.19
CA VAL A 218 -18.07 -8.70 -31.08
C VAL A 218 -16.65 -8.16 -31.02
N GLN A 219 -16.34 -7.46 -29.93
CA GLN A 219 -14.99 -7.01 -29.61
C GLN A 219 -14.39 -7.92 -28.54
N VAL A 220 -13.33 -8.65 -28.89
CA VAL A 220 -12.63 -9.52 -27.94
C VAL A 220 -11.64 -8.71 -27.11
N LEU A 221 -11.81 -8.72 -25.78
CA LEU A 221 -10.82 -8.20 -24.83
C LEU A 221 -9.90 -9.35 -24.40
N ALA A 222 -8.81 -9.52 -25.15
CA ALA A 222 -7.77 -10.51 -24.90
C ALA A 222 -6.59 -9.99 -24.05
N HIS A 223 -6.75 -8.84 -23.38
CA HIS A 223 -5.75 -8.28 -22.47
C HIS A 223 -6.32 -8.14 -21.05
N ASN A 224 -5.44 -8.06 -20.06
CA ASN A 224 -5.81 -8.04 -18.65
C ASN A 224 -6.40 -6.68 -18.21
N VAL A 225 -7.68 -6.44 -18.51
CA VAL A 225 -8.42 -5.29 -17.98
C VAL A 225 -9.09 -5.66 -16.66
N HIS A 226 -8.95 -4.81 -15.66
CA HIS A 226 -9.55 -5.01 -14.35
C HIS A 226 -11.08 -4.79 -14.38
N PRO A 227 -11.89 -5.60 -13.68
CA PRO A 227 -13.35 -5.47 -13.64
C PRO A 227 -13.84 -4.06 -13.28
N ALA A 228 -13.27 -3.45 -12.24
CA ALA A 228 -13.62 -2.10 -11.79
C ALA A 228 -13.44 -0.99 -12.84
N ASP A 229 -12.70 -1.25 -13.92
CA ASP A 229 -12.47 -0.28 -14.99
C ASP A 229 -13.39 -0.51 -16.19
N LEU A 230 -14.02 -1.70 -16.25
CA LEU A 230 -14.98 -2.09 -17.29
C LEU A 230 -16.41 -1.80 -16.84
N LEU A 231 -16.78 -2.34 -15.68
CA LEU A 231 -18.17 -2.43 -15.21
C LEU A 231 -18.92 -1.09 -15.15
N PRO A 232 -18.33 0.04 -14.70
CA PRO A 232 -19.05 1.32 -14.66
C PRO A 232 -19.56 1.81 -16.03
N ARG A 233 -19.06 1.24 -17.13
CA ARG A 233 -19.38 1.63 -18.51
C ARG A 233 -20.19 0.56 -19.26
N MET A 234 -20.56 -0.54 -18.60
CA MET A 234 -21.31 -1.63 -19.21
C MET A 234 -22.81 -1.39 -19.04
N ARG A 235 -23.57 -1.63 -20.12
CA ARG A 235 -25.04 -1.60 -20.07
C ARG A 235 -25.64 -2.82 -19.37
N ALA A 236 -24.99 -3.97 -19.52
CA ALA A 236 -25.34 -5.22 -18.86
C ALA A 236 -24.15 -6.18 -18.89
N VAL A 237 -24.19 -7.20 -18.03
CA VAL A 237 -23.19 -8.28 -17.99
C VAL A 237 -23.88 -9.63 -18.11
N PHE A 238 -23.35 -10.49 -18.97
CA PHE A 238 -23.76 -11.87 -19.19
C PHE A 238 -22.66 -12.79 -18.68
N VAL A 239 -23.02 -13.70 -17.77
CA VAL A 239 -22.09 -14.64 -17.15
C VAL A 239 -22.69 -16.04 -17.08
N MET A 240 -21.83 -17.06 -17.11
CA MET A 240 -22.24 -18.42 -16.76
C MET A 240 -22.34 -18.53 -15.23
N THR A 241 -21.20 -18.60 -14.53
CA THR A 241 -21.15 -18.59 -13.05
C THR A 241 -20.00 -17.75 -12.49
N SER A 242 -19.32 -16.98 -13.34
CA SER A 242 -18.16 -16.15 -12.99
C SER A 242 -18.46 -15.19 -11.85
N GLN A 243 -17.50 -15.00 -10.93
CA GLN A 243 -17.63 -13.96 -9.90
C GLN A 243 -17.80 -12.54 -10.49
N LEU A 244 -17.43 -12.33 -11.76
CA LEU A 244 -17.62 -11.05 -12.44
C LEU A 244 -19.08 -10.57 -12.42
N GLY A 245 -20.08 -11.48 -12.37
CA GLY A 245 -21.47 -11.10 -12.19
C GLY A 245 -21.75 -10.51 -10.80
N PHE A 246 -21.12 -11.03 -9.75
CA PHE A 246 -21.20 -10.40 -8.42
C PHE A 246 -20.55 -9.02 -8.41
N ASP A 247 -19.38 -8.88 -9.02
CA ASP A 247 -18.73 -7.58 -9.17
C ASP A 247 -19.67 -6.60 -9.90
N ALA A 248 -20.35 -7.04 -10.96
CA ALA A 248 -21.31 -6.23 -11.71
C ALA A 248 -22.49 -5.73 -10.85
N LEU A 249 -23.04 -6.58 -9.96
CA LEU A 249 -24.04 -6.16 -8.97
C LEU A 249 -23.52 -5.08 -8.03
N LEU A 250 -22.25 -5.16 -7.60
CA LEU A 250 -21.64 -4.11 -6.76
C LEU A 250 -21.53 -2.78 -7.50
N TRP A 251 -21.52 -2.78 -8.84
CA TRP A 251 -21.46 -1.58 -9.70
C TRP A 251 -22.83 -1.13 -10.24
N ASP A 252 -23.95 -1.64 -9.72
CA ASP A 252 -25.32 -1.40 -10.23
C ASP A 252 -25.52 -1.77 -11.70
N VAL A 253 -24.72 -2.71 -12.23
CA VAL A 253 -24.88 -3.15 -13.62
C VAL A 253 -25.86 -4.32 -13.67
N PRO A 254 -26.88 -4.32 -14.56
CA PRO A 254 -27.77 -5.45 -14.75
C PRO A 254 -27.01 -6.73 -15.12
N VAL A 255 -27.32 -7.84 -14.45
CA VAL A 255 -26.63 -9.12 -14.63
C VAL A 255 -27.59 -10.19 -15.10
N HIS A 256 -27.20 -10.89 -16.16
CA HIS A 256 -27.89 -12.05 -16.71
C HIS A 256 -27.05 -13.30 -16.48
N THR A 257 -27.61 -14.32 -15.86
CA THR A 257 -26.87 -15.55 -15.51
C THR A 257 -27.38 -16.77 -16.26
N TRP A 258 -26.48 -17.46 -16.95
CA TRP A 258 -26.77 -18.72 -17.65
C TRP A 258 -26.60 -19.95 -16.77
N GLY A 259 -25.74 -19.87 -15.76
CA GLY A 259 -25.66 -20.85 -14.68
C GLY A 259 -26.38 -20.36 -13.43
N MET A 260 -26.15 -21.06 -12.31
CA MET A 260 -26.70 -20.69 -11.00
C MET A 260 -25.56 -20.39 -10.00
N PRO A 261 -24.81 -19.27 -10.17
CA PRO A 261 -23.78 -18.86 -9.22
C PRO A 261 -24.38 -18.48 -7.86
N PHE A 262 -23.54 -18.27 -6.85
CA PHE A 262 -23.99 -17.98 -5.47
C PHE A 262 -24.90 -16.76 -5.32
N TYR A 263 -24.77 -15.79 -6.22
CA TYR A 263 -25.53 -14.54 -6.22
C TYR A 263 -26.79 -14.56 -7.11
N ALA A 264 -27.03 -15.66 -7.86
CA ALA A 264 -28.24 -15.86 -8.65
C ALA A 264 -29.36 -16.52 -7.84
N GLY A 265 -30.61 -16.38 -8.28
CA GLY A 265 -31.79 -16.96 -7.62
C GLY A 265 -32.31 -16.16 -6.43
N TRP A 266 -31.75 -14.98 -6.17
CA TRP A 266 -32.08 -14.09 -5.05
C TRP A 266 -32.89 -12.86 -5.50
N GLY A 267 -33.43 -12.85 -6.72
CA GLY A 267 -34.18 -11.72 -7.28
C GLY A 267 -33.34 -10.49 -7.63
N LEU A 268 -32.01 -10.64 -7.67
CA LEU A 268 -31.05 -9.57 -8.00
C LEU A 268 -30.51 -9.66 -9.43
N THR A 269 -30.82 -10.73 -10.16
CA THR A 269 -30.29 -11.08 -11.47
C THR A 269 -31.40 -11.58 -12.40
N ASP A 270 -31.20 -11.47 -13.72
CA ASP A 270 -32.04 -12.11 -14.74
C ASP A 270 -31.53 -13.55 -14.95
N ASP A 271 -32.17 -14.50 -14.27
CA ASP A 271 -31.72 -15.88 -14.18
C ASP A 271 -32.31 -16.75 -15.30
N ARG A 272 -31.46 -17.39 -16.11
CA ARG A 272 -31.91 -18.32 -17.15
C ARG A 272 -32.40 -19.66 -16.58
N LEU A 273 -31.83 -20.09 -15.46
CA LEU A 273 -32.17 -21.33 -14.78
C LEU A 273 -33.14 -21.07 -13.62
N PRO A 274 -34.04 -22.01 -13.29
CA PRO A 274 -34.90 -21.86 -12.13
C PRO A 274 -34.07 -21.79 -10.84
N ALA A 275 -34.40 -20.83 -9.98
CA ALA A 275 -33.77 -20.70 -8.68
C ALA A 275 -34.05 -21.94 -7.81
N PRO A 276 -33.07 -22.43 -7.02
CA PRO A 276 -33.33 -23.41 -5.97
C PRO A 276 -34.42 -22.88 -5.02
N SER A 277 -35.36 -23.73 -4.60
CA SER A 277 -36.51 -23.33 -3.75
C SER A 277 -36.12 -22.65 -2.43
N ARG A 278 -34.89 -22.86 -1.97
CA ARG A 278 -34.30 -22.24 -0.78
C ARG A 278 -33.80 -20.80 -0.98
N ARG A 279 -33.64 -20.35 -2.23
CA ARG A 279 -33.27 -18.96 -2.54
C ARG A 279 -34.54 -18.17 -2.81
N LYS A 280 -34.75 -17.12 -2.02
CA LYS A 280 -35.89 -16.20 -2.13
C LYS A 280 -35.40 -14.78 -2.37
N PRO A 281 -36.19 -13.89 -2.96
CA PRO A 281 -35.76 -12.51 -3.17
C PRO A 281 -35.24 -11.83 -1.88
N VAL A 282 -34.07 -11.21 -1.95
CA VAL A 282 -33.48 -10.42 -0.86
C VAL A 282 -32.93 -9.09 -1.39
N PRO A 283 -32.81 -8.03 -0.56
CA PRO A 283 -32.10 -6.82 -0.92
C PRO A 283 -30.61 -7.08 -1.15
N LEU A 284 -30.00 -6.29 -2.03
CA LEU A 284 -28.57 -6.39 -2.35
C LEU A 284 -27.68 -6.29 -1.10
N ALA A 285 -28.08 -5.51 -0.09
CA ALA A 285 -27.34 -5.38 1.17
C ALA A 285 -27.18 -6.72 1.91
N GLN A 286 -28.19 -7.61 1.90
CA GLN A 286 -28.09 -8.95 2.49
C GLN A 286 -27.04 -9.79 1.78
N LEU A 287 -27.04 -9.78 0.44
CA LEU A 287 -26.03 -10.49 -0.36
C LEU A 287 -24.63 -9.94 -0.07
N ILE A 288 -24.45 -8.63 -0.03
CA ILE A 288 -23.14 -8.00 0.26
C ILE A 288 -22.65 -8.37 1.66
N HIS A 289 -23.50 -8.22 2.67
CA HIS A 289 -23.14 -8.55 4.05
C HIS A 289 -22.73 -10.03 4.18
N ALA A 290 -23.56 -10.93 3.67
CA ALA A 290 -23.27 -12.36 3.71
C ALA A 290 -21.97 -12.68 2.98
N SER A 291 -21.80 -12.19 1.76
CA SER A 291 -20.65 -12.53 0.91
C SER A 291 -19.34 -11.85 1.31
N LEU A 292 -19.34 -10.64 1.88
CA LEU A 292 -18.09 -9.92 2.17
C LEU A 292 -17.82 -9.73 3.67
N VAL A 293 -18.80 -9.90 4.55
CA VAL A 293 -18.63 -9.67 5.99
C VAL A 293 -18.73 -10.97 6.78
N ALA A 294 -19.83 -11.71 6.61
CA ALA A 294 -20.13 -12.85 7.47
C ALA A 294 -19.45 -14.15 7.03
N TYR A 295 -19.31 -14.37 5.72
CA TYR A 295 -18.85 -15.65 5.16
C TYR A 295 -17.32 -15.77 5.05
N PRO A 296 -16.57 -14.80 4.48
CA PRO A 296 -15.13 -14.94 4.35
C PRO A 296 -14.39 -14.52 5.62
N ARG A 297 -13.21 -15.11 5.82
CA ARG A 297 -12.20 -14.67 6.80
C ARG A 297 -11.14 -13.84 6.07
N TYR A 298 -10.57 -12.83 6.74
CA TYR A 298 -9.55 -11.96 6.18
C TYR A 298 -8.33 -11.89 7.08
N VAL A 299 -7.15 -11.77 6.47
CA VAL A 299 -5.89 -11.50 7.18
C VAL A 299 -5.32 -10.17 6.73
N CYS A 300 -4.90 -9.35 7.70
CA CYS A 300 -4.19 -8.11 7.42
C CYS A 300 -2.77 -8.45 6.94
N PRO A 301 -2.38 -8.08 5.70
CA PRO A 301 -1.05 -8.44 5.17
C PRO A 301 0.10 -7.90 6.02
N GLU A 302 -0.10 -6.74 6.63
CA GLU A 302 0.94 -6.03 7.38
C GLU A 302 1.04 -6.50 8.83
N ARG A 303 -0.04 -7.04 9.42
CA ARG A 303 -0.07 -7.52 10.81
C ARG A 303 0.01 -9.04 10.92
N GLY A 304 -0.33 -9.78 9.87
CA GLY A 304 -0.45 -11.24 9.90
C GLY A 304 -1.55 -11.74 10.84
N GLN A 305 -2.54 -10.89 11.16
CA GLN A 305 -3.64 -11.17 12.09
C GLN A 305 -4.98 -11.04 11.38
N PRO A 306 -6.05 -11.69 11.90
CA PRO A 306 -7.40 -11.50 11.39
C PRO A 306 -7.78 -10.02 11.27
N CYS A 307 -8.50 -9.67 10.21
CA CYS A 307 -9.00 -8.31 10.02
C CYS A 307 -10.41 -8.29 9.40
N THR A 308 -10.93 -7.09 9.19
CA THR A 308 -12.19 -6.85 8.51
C THR A 308 -11.97 -6.65 7.00
N PRO A 309 -12.99 -6.85 6.15
CA PRO A 309 -12.85 -6.62 4.71
C PRO A 309 -12.41 -5.19 4.36
N GLU A 310 -12.83 -4.19 5.13
CA GLU A 310 -12.48 -2.78 4.92
C GLU A 310 -10.96 -2.57 4.98
N VAL A 311 -10.26 -3.25 5.90
CA VAL A 311 -8.80 -3.18 6.02
C VAL A 311 -8.14 -3.76 4.76
N LEU A 312 -8.60 -4.92 4.30
CA LEU A 312 -8.02 -5.56 3.12
C LEU A 312 -8.30 -4.77 1.83
N ILE A 313 -9.54 -4.28 1.66
CA ILE A 313 -9.94 -3.47 0.49
C ILE A 313 -9.09 -2.19 0.40
N ASN A 314 -8.91 -1.48 1.52
CA ASN A 314 -8.06 -0.28 1.55
C ASN A 314 -6.61 -0.59 1.19
N TRP A 315 -6.05 -1.69 1.73
CA TRP A 315 -4.69 -2.10 1.44
C TRP A 315 -4.50 -2.45 -0.05
N LEU A 316 -5.43 -3.20 -0.64
CA LEU A 316 -5.40 -3.58 -2.07
C LEU A 316 -5.55 -2.36 -2.98
N GLY A 317 -6.50 -1.48 -2.68
CA GLY A 317 -6.71 -0.23 -3.42
C GLY A 317 -5.49 0.68 -3.37
N LEU A 318 -4.78 0.73 -2.24
CA LEU A 318 -3.52 1.46 -2.10
C LEU A 318 -2.45 0.92 -3.05
N GLN A 319 -2.27 -0.41 -3.13
CA GLN A 319 -1.30 -1.02 -4.06
C GLN A 319 -1.59 -0.62 -5.49
N ARG A 320 -2.86 -0.70 -5.87
CA ARG A 320 -3.32 -0.43 -7.22
C ARG A 320 -3.14 1.04 -7.60
N ARG A 321 -3.50 1.98 -6.73
CA ARG A 321 -3.29 3.43 -6.95
C ARG A 321 -1.82 3.78 -7.15
N HIS A 322 -0.95 3.36 -6.23
CA HIS A 322 0.48 3.65 -6.34
C HIS A 322 1.10 3.07 -7.59
N ARG A 323 0.76 1.81 -7.94
CA ARG A 323 1.21 1.22 -9.21
C ARG A 323 0.80 2.07 -10.42
N SER A 324 -0.44 2.57 -10.42
CA SER A 324 -1.05 3.23 -11.57
C SER A 324 -0.47 4.61 -11.88
N VAL A 325 0.06 5.31 -10.87
CA VAL A 325 0.70 6.63 -11.08
C VAL A 325 2.14 6.51 -11.58
N LEU A 326 2.76 5.34 -11.45
CA LEU A 326 4.11 5.10 -11.95
C LEU A 326 4.10 4.90 -13.47
N PRO A 327 5.14 5.31 -14.19
CA PRO A 327 5.31 4.93 -15.59
C PRO A 327 5.43 3.40 -15.74
N ASN A 328 5.11 2.88 -16.93
CA ASN A 328 5.28 1.45 -17.24
C ASN A 328 6.75 1.04 -17.24
N THR A 329 7.60 1.89 -17.84
CA THR A 329 9.06 1.70 -17.89
C THR A 329 9.74 3.01 -17.53
N VAL A 330 10.82 2.94 -16.74
CA VAL A 330 11.54 4.12 -16.26
C VAL A 330 13.05 3.89 -16.21
N GLN A 331 13.81 4.96 -16.44
CA GLN A 331 15.27 4.95 -16.35
C GLN A 331 15.74 5.58 -15.03
N MET A 332 16.50 4.83 -14.24
CA MET A 332 17.08 5.29 -12.97
C MET A 332 18.53 5.73 -13.20
N LEU A 333 18.78 7.05 -13.23
CA LEU A 333 20.09 7.62 -13.50
C LEU A 333 20.95 7.70 -12.23
N GLY A 334 22.12 7.07 -12.25
CA GLY A 334 23.15 7.25 -11.21
C GLY A 334 22.83 6.59 -9.86
N PHE A 335 21.86 5.67 -9.83
CA PHE A 335 21.56 4.88 -8.63
C PHE A 335 22.69 3.90 -8.33
N SER A 336 23.11 3.81 -7.07
CA SER A 336 24.12 2.84 -6.64
C SER A 336 23.52 1.44 -6.52
N ARG A 337 24.33 0.39 -6.65
CA ARG A 337 23.91 -1.02 -6.49
C ARG A 337 23.12 -1.31 -5.20
N TRP A 338 23.43 -0.59 -4.12
CA TRP A 338 22.69 -0.69 -2.86
C TRP A 338 21.26 -0.13 -2.96
N LYS A 339 21.04 0.92 -3.77
CA LYS A 339 19.72 1.54 -3.97
C LYS A 339 18.87 0.85 -5.04
N GLU A 340 19.45 0.00 -5.89
CA GLU A 340 18.72 -0.77 -6.90
C GLU A 340 17.58 -1.63 -6.32
N PRO A 341 17.78 -2.46 -5.27
CA PRO A 341 16.68 -3.21 -4.68
C PRO A 341 15.62 -2.30 -4.04
N LEU A 342 16.01 -1.13 -3.51
CA LEU A 342 15.07 -0.15 -2.98
C LEU A 342 14.23 0.49 -4.08
N ALA A 343 14.83 0.81 -5.23
CA ALA A 343 14.11 1.35 -6.37
C ALA A 343 13.03 0.37 -6.87
N ASN A 344 13.32 -0.94 -6.90
CA ASN A 344 12.32 -1.96 -7.23
C ASN A 344 11.14 -2.02 -6.25
N LEU A 345 11.34 -1.63 -4.99
CA LEU A 345 10.29 -1.56 -3.99
C LEU A 345 9.42 -0.30 -4.13
N PHE A 346 10.06 0.88 -4.24
CA PHE A 346 9.34 2.15 -4.35
C PHE A 346 8.69 2.38 -5.71
N PHE A 347 9.20 1.72 -6.76
CA PHE A 347 8.63 1.73 -8.10
C PHE A 347 7.97 0.37 -8.43
N ASN A 348 7.42 -0.31 -7.41
CA ASN A 348 6.79 -1.62 -7.60
C ASN A 348 5.69 -1.57 -8.67
N GLY A 349 5.89 -2.35 -9.73
CA GLY A 349 5.00 -2.43 -10.89
C GLY A 349 5.47 -1.62 -12.11
N ALA A 350 6.57 -0.87 -12.02
CA ALA A 350 7.29 -0.33 -13.18
C ALA A 350 8.47 -1.23 -13.56
N ALA A 351 8.74 -1.35 -14.87
CA ALA A 351 9.98 -1.92 -15.37
C ALA A 351 11.12 -0.90 -15.23
N ILE A 352 12.18 -1.26 -14.50
CA ILE A 352 13.28 -0.35 -14.19
C ILE A 352 14.51 -0.65 -15.04
N ARG A 353 15.04 0.36 -15.71
CA ARG A 353 16.35 0.35 -16.36
C ARG A 353 17.33 1.21 -15.57
N PHE A 354 18.36 0.62 -14.97
CA PHE A 354 19.42 1.38 -14.33
C PHE A 354 20.41 1.89 -15.38
N VAL A 355 20.72 3.19 -15.33
CA VAL A 355 21.61 3.86 -16.28
C VAL A 355 22.72 4.58 -15.51
N LYS A 356 23.97 4.36 -15.92
CA LYS A 356 25.11 5.07 -15.33
C LYS A 356 25.20 6.50 -15.86
N PRO A 357 25.78 7.46 -15.12
CA PRO A 357 25.87 8.86 -15.56
C PRO A 357 26.55 9.08 -16.91
N GLU A 358 27.49 8.20 -17.28
CA GLU A 358 28.27 8.30 -18.52
C GLU A 358 27.56 7.67 -19.72
N GLN A 359 26.43 6.98 -19.50
CA GLN A 359 25.69 6.30 -20.55
C GLN A 359 24.58 7.19 -21.13
N PRO A 360 24.28 7.06 -22.43
CA PRO A 360 23.20 7.81 -23.04
C PRO A 360 21.84 7.36 -22.48
N LEU A 361 20.98 8.34 -22.20
CA LEU A 361 19.59 8.12 -21.80
C LEU A 361 18.72 7.88 -23.05
N ALA A 362 17.76 6.96 -22.94
CA ALA A 362 16.72 6.83 -23.95
C ALA A 362 15.79 8.05 -23.89
N GLN A 363 15.54 8.67 -25.03
CA GLN A 363 14.81 9.94 -25.14
C GLN A 363 13.28 9.76 -25.02
N ASP A 364 12.80 8.53 -25.17
CA ASP A 364 11.39 8.12 -25.15
C ASP A 364 10.94 7.54 -23.80
N LEU A 365 11.84 7.48 -22.81
CA LEU A 365 11.54 6.95 -21.48
C LEU A 365 11.70 8.02 -20.40
N PRO A 366 10.78 8.09 -19.41
CA PRO A 366 10.94 8.98 -18.28
C PRO A 366 12.18 8.62 -17.46
N VAL A 367 12.78 9.64 -16.84
CA VAL A 367 14.01 9.51 -16.06
C VAL A 367 13.73 9.84 -14.60
N VAL A 368 14.35 9.07 -13.72
CA VAL A 368 14.39 9.28 -12.27
C VAL A 368 15.83 9.52 -11.85
N SER A 369 16.05 10.59 -11.09
CA SER A 369 17.36 10.97 -10.55
C SER A 369 17.29 11.19 -9.04
N TRP A 370 18.39 10.97 -8.32
CA TRP A 370 18.45 11.26 -6.88
C TRP A 370 18.74 12.76 -6.66
N GLY A 371 17.74 13.48 -6.14
CA GLY A 371 17.77 14.93 -5.97
C GLY A 371 18.18 15.66 -7.26
N CYS A 372 18.93 16.75 -7.11
CA CYS A 372 19.38 17.60 -8.23
C CYS A 372 20.78 17.23 -8.76
N LYS A 373 21.31 16.05 -8.40
CA LYS A 373 22.72 15.68 -8.65
C LYS A 373 23.09 15.67 -10.14
N HIS A 374 22.13 15.33 -11.00
CA HIS A 374 22.34 15.16 -12.43
C HIS A 374 21.56 16.19 -13.28
N ASP A 375 21.09 17.29 -12.67
CA ASP A 375 20.26 18.29 -13.36
C ASP A 375 20.94 18.88 -14.61
N THR A 376 22.26 19.06 -14.60
CA THR A 376 23.02 19.55 -15.77
C THR A 376 22.98 18.58 -16.93
N HIS A 377 22.93 17.27 -16.68
CA HIS A 377 22.80 16.24 -17.73
C HIS A 377 21.35 16.10 -18.21
N LEU A 378 20.40 16.44 -17.34
CA LEU A 378 18.97 16.22 -17.57
C LEU A 378 18.25 17.46 -18.13
N CYS A 379 18.90 18.62 -18.18
CA CYS A 379 18.28 19.87 -18.64
C CYS A 379 17.79 19.81 -20.10
N ALA A 380 18.44 18.99 -20.94
CA ALA A 380 18.09 18.80 -22.34
C ALA A 380 17.16 17.59 -22.59
N HIS A 381 16.73 16.88 -21.54
CA HIS A 381 15.89 15.70 -21.70
C HIS A 381 14.46 16.10 -22.12
N PRO A 382 13.87 15.46 -23.15
CA PRO A 382 12.59 15.89 -23.75
C PRO A 382 11.37 15.50 -22.90
N LEU A 383 11.51 14.50 -22.03
CA LEU A 383 10.44 14.05 -21.13
C LEU A 383 10.64 14.55 -19.70
N PRO A 384 9.55 14.66 -18.91
CA PRO A 384 9.63 15.02 -17.50
C PRO A 384 10.62 14.16 -16.70
N VAL A 385 11.34 14.82 -15.79
CA VAL A 385 12.36 14.23 -14.93
C VAL A 385 11.83 14.17 -13.50
N ASN A 386 11.76 12.96 -12.96
CA ASN A 386 11.36 12.72 -11.58
C ASN A 386 12.59 12.79 -10.66
N ARG A 387 12.51 13.55 -9.57
CA ARG A 387 13.54 13.63 -8.54
C ARG A 387 13.10 12.88 -7.32
N VAL A 388 13.98 12.01 -6.83
CA VAL A 388 13.75 11.20 -5.63
C VAL A 388 14.65 11.67 -4.51
N GLU A 389 14.09 11.70 -3.31
CA GLU A 389 14.82 11.82 -2.06
C GLU A 389 14.22 10.86 -1.01
N ASP A 390 14.94 10.66 0.09
CA ASP A 390 14.40 10.10 1.31
C ASP A 390 13.20 10.92 1.81
N GLY A 391 12.17 10.22 2.28
CA GLY A 391 10.98 10.83 2.86
C GLY A 391 11.20 11.31 4.29
N PHE A 392 10.21 12.05 4.81
CA PHE A 392 10.32 12.70 6.11
C PHE A 392 10.26 11.73 7.30
N LEU A 393 9.52 10.62 7.16
CA LEU A 393 9.48 9.51 8.12
C LEU A 393 10.27 8.33 7.53
N ARG A 394 11.58 8.28 7.83
CA ARG A 394 12.53 7.47 7.06
C ARG A 394 12.91 6.13 7.68
N SER A 395 13.52 6.14 8.86
CA SER A 395 14.16 4.97 9.49
C SER A 395 14.49 5.24 10.96
N VAL A 396 14.81 4.19 11.72
CA VAL A 396 15.47 4.33 13.04
C VAL A 396 16.98 4.50 12.82
N GLY A 397 17.58 5.55 13.40
CA GLY A 397 19.04 5.82 13.33
C GLY A 397 19.50 6.74 12.20
N LEU A 398 20.83 6.96 12.11
CA LEU A 398 21.47 7.84 11.13
C LEU A 398 21.38 7.31 9.68
N GLY A 399 21.14 8.22 8.72
CA GLY A 399 21.10 7.91 7.28
C GLY A 399 22.39 7.30 6.73
N ALA A 400 23.54 7.68 7.29
CA ALA A 400 24.87 7.13 6.97
C ALA A 400 25.03 5.62 7.27
N GLY A 401 24.22 5.06 8.19
CA GLY A 401 24.28 3.64 8.57
C GLY A 401 23.72 2.66 7.55
N LYS A 402 23.27 3.13 6.37
CA LYS A 402 22.57 2.33 5.34
C LYS A 402 21.34 1.58 5.90
N ALA A 403 20.70 2.12 6.93
CA ALA A 403 19.40 1.61 7.36
C ALA A 403 18.40 1.74 6.20
N ARG A 404 17.60 0.68 5.97
CA ARG A 404 16.59 0.65 4.89
C ARG A 404 15.58 1.79 5.09
N PRO A 405 15.40 2.70 4.13
CA PRO A 405 14.36 3.72 4.21
C PRO A 405 12.99 3.09 3.99
N LEU A 406 11.99 3.55 4.75
CA LEU A 406 10.58 3.18 4.59
C LEU A 406 9.77 4.21 3.79
N SER A 407 10.37 5.34 3.45
CA SER A 407 9.71 6.41 2.70
C SER A 407 10.66 7.08 1.72
N TRP A 408 10.19 7.33 0.50
CA TRP A 408 10.81 8.16 -0.52
C TRP A 408 9.81 9.20 -1.01
N VAL A 409 10.30 10.38 -1.38
CA VAL A 409 9.53 11.35 -2.16
C VAL A 409 9.83 11.15 -3.64
N VAL A 410 8.83 11.35 -4.49
CA VAL A 410 8.99 11.33 -5.95
C VAL A 410 8.36 12.62 -6.47
N ASP A 411 9.19 13.53 -6.96
CA ASP A 411 8.77 14.87 -7.40
C ASP A 411 8.99 15.03 -8.91
N ASP A 412 7.92 15.22 -9.65
CA ASP A 412 7.90 15.35 -11.10
C ASP A 412 7.99 16.82 -11.59
N LEU A 413 8.08 17.80 -10.68
CA LEU A 413 8.20 19.23 -11.00
C LEU A 413 9.57 19.80 -10.60
N GLY A 414 10.04 19.44 -9.41
CA GLY A 414 11.24 19.97 -8.78
C GLY A 414 11.70 19.03 -7.69
N ILE A 415 11.93 19.55 -6.48
CA ILE A 415 12.11 18.77 -5.26
C ILE A 415 11.87 19.68 -4.04
N TYR A 416 11.30 19.15 -2.96
CA TYR A 416 10.84 19.95 -1.81
C TYR A 416 11.85 20.94 -1.20
N TYR A 417 13.15 20.63 -1.22
CA TYR A 417 14.18 21.49 -0.64
C TYR A 417 14.68 22.58 -1.60
N ASP A 418 14.31 22.53 -2.89
CA ASP A 418 14.75 23.48 -3.90
C ASP A 418 13.75 24.64 -4.02
N ALA A 419 14.08 25.78 -3.41
CA ALA A 419 13.24 26.97 -3.44
C ALA A 419 13.43 27.80 -4.72
N THR A 420 14.37 27.44 -5.61
CA THR A 420 14.63 28.19 -6.84
C THR A 420 13.58 27.95 -7.93
N ARG A 421 12.78 26.88 -7.79
CA ARG A 421 11.72 26.50 -8.73
C ARG A 421 10.53 25.86 -7.99
N PRO A 422 9.36 25.70 -8.63
CA PRO A 422 8.24 24.97 -8.04
C PRO A 422 8.57 23.50 -7.77
N SER A 423 7.93 22.92 -6.74
CA SER A 423 8.00 21.49 -6.42
C SER A 423 6.60 20.89 -6.39
N ARG A 424 6.48 19.57 -6.52
CA ARG A 424 5.21 18.87 -6.37
C ARG A 424 4.63 19.08 -4.97
N LEU A 425 5.47 19.15 -3.93
CA LEU A 425 5.01 19.49 -2.58
C LEU A 425 4.44 20.91 -2.51
N GLU A 426 5.12 21.91 -3.07
CA GLU A 426 4.63 23.30 -3.10
C GLU A 426 3.27 23.39 -3.81
N ARG A 427 3.09 22.63 -4.89
CA ARG A 427 1.82 22.55 -5.60
C ARG A 427 0.71 21.91 -4.77
N ILE A 428 0.99 20.79 -4.08
CA ILE A 428 0.04 20.16 -3.16
C ILE A 428 -0.39 21.16 -2.08
N LEU A 429 0.56 21.84 -1.46
CA LEU A 429 0.30 22.81 -0.40
C LEU A 429 -0.50 24.03 -0.89
N ALA A 430 -0.23 24.49 -2.11
CA ALA A 430 -0.94 25.62 -2.70
C ALA A 430 -2.38 25.25 -3.13
N GLU A 431 -2.57 24.12 -3.80
CA GLU A 431 -3.78 23.81 -4.58
C GLU A 431 -4.75 22.83 -3.89
N GLU A 432 -4.27 21.97 -2.98
CA GLU A 432 -5.11 20.91 -2.41
C GLU A 432 -6.20 21.51 -1.47
N PRO A 433 -7.48 21.11 -1.62
CA PRO A 433 -8.55 21.60 -0.75
C PRO A 433 -8.44 21.12 0.69
N PHE A 434 -7.80 19.97 0.93
CA PHE A 434 -7.68 19.28 2.23
C PHE A 434 -9.04 19.06 2.91
N ASP A 435 -9.75 18.03 2.47
CA ASP A 435 -11.06 17.70 3.05
C ASP A 435 -10.96 17.39 4.57
N PRO A 436 -12.08 17.48 5.32
CA PRO A 436 -12.09 17.27 6.77
C PRO A 436 -11.57 15.89 7.21
N GLN A 437 -11.76 14.84 6.40
CA GLN A 437 -11.30 13.49 6.73
C GLN A 437 -9.78 13.40 6.63
N LEU A 438 -9.19 14.01 5.59
CA LEU A 438 -7.75 14.11 5.43
C LEU A 438 -7.12 14.94 6.56
N LEU A 439 -7.75 16.04 6.97
CA LEU A 439 -7.28 16.87 8.08
C LEU A 439 -7.35 16.13 9.43
N ALA A 440 -8.44 15.40 9.70
CA ALA A 440 -8.55 14.57 10.90
C ALA A 440 -7.46 13.49 10.93
N ARG A 441 -7.16 12.88 9.78
CA ARG A 441 -6.07 11.91 9.61
C ARG A 441 -4.70 12.54 9.87
N ALA A 442 -4.45 13.74 9.32
CA ALA A 442 -3.20 14.48 9.52
C ALA A 442 -3.00 14.88 10.99
N HIS A 443 -4.05 15.37 11.65
CA HIS A 443 -4.04 15.70 13.07
C HIS A 443 -3.70 14.48 13.93
N ALA A 444 -4.37 13.34 13.70
CA ALA A 444 -4.11 12.10 14.42
C ALA A 444 -2.67 11.59 14.21
N LEU A 445 -2.17 11.64 12.97
CA LEU A 445 -0.80 11.28 12.66
C LEU A 445 0.21 12.20 13.37
N ARG A 446 -0.03 13.52 13.36
CA ARG A 446 0.82 14.50 14.06
C ARG A 446 0.93 14.18 15.55
N LEU A 447 -0.21 13.98 16.22
CA LEU A 447 -0.23 13.62 17.64
C LEU A 447 0.50 12.30 17.90
N ALA A 448 0.32 11.30 17.04
CA ALA A 448 0.99 10.01 17.17
C ALA A 448 2.52 10.13 16.99
N ILE A 449 2.99 10.94 16.03
CA ILE A 449 4.43 11.21 15.84
C ILE A 449 5.03 11.89 17.09
N CYS A 450 4.33 12.89 17.64
CA CYS A 450 4.79 13.61 18.82
C CYS A 450 4.85 12.69 20.04
N ALA A 451 3.78 11.90 20.28
CA ALA A 451 3.72 10.93 21.38
C ALA A 451 4.76 9.81 21.26
N ALA A 452 5.11 9.41 20.02
CA ALA A 452 6.15 8.43 19.76
C ALA A 452 7.58 8.97 20.02
N GLY A 453 7.74 10.28 20.22
CA GLY A 453 9.03 10.92 20.36
C GLY A 453 9.89 10.88 19.11
N LEU A 454 9.31 10.55 17.95
CA LEU A 454 10.10 10.34 16.74
C LEU A 454 10.66 11.66 16.20
N THR A 455 11.94 11.60 15.85
CA THR A 455 12.71 12.60 15.13
C THR A 455 13.40 11.93 13.94
N LYS A 456 14.00 12.70 13.03
CA LYS A 456 14.70 12.12 11.87
C LYS A 456 15.76 11.06 12.22
N TYR A 457 16.44 11.21 13.36
CA TYR A 457 17.59 10.37 13.73
C TYR A 457 17.38 9.50 14.98
N ASN A 458 16.42 9.82 15.86
CA ASN A 458 16.09 9.03 17.07
C ASN A 458 17.32 8.60 17.89
N LEU A 459 18.21 9.54 18.19
CA LEU A 459 19.46 9.27 18.90
C LEU A 459 19.23 9.25 20.41
N PRO A 460 19.78 8.26 21.15
CA PRO A 460 19.77 8.26 22.61
C PRO A 460 20.72 9.33 23.14
N GLY A 461 20.51 9.78 24.37
CA GLY A 461 21.29 10.87 24.91
C GLY A 461 20.88 11.35 26.30
N ALA A 462 21.70 12.20 26.90
CA ALA A 462 21.44 12.80 28.20
C ALA A 462 20.44 13.95 28.07
N SER A 463 19.54 14.09 29.05
CA SER A 463 18.63 15.23 29.14
C SER A 463 19.40 16.51 29.43
N TRP A 464 19.15 17.55 28.63
CA TRP A 464 19.65 18.89 28.93
C TRP A 464 18.77 19.54 30.00
N GLN A 465 19.38 20.32 30.90
CA GLN A 465 18.67 21.10 31.89
C GLN A 465 18.75 22.58 31.55
N ARG A 466 17.59 23.23 31.53
CA ARG A 466 17.48 24.65 31.26
C ARG A 466 18.18 25.46 32.36
N PRO A 467 19.08 26.41 32.01
CA PRO A 467 19.65 27.33 32.97
C PRO A 467 18.55 28.14 33.66
N SER A 468 18.58 28.19 35.00
CA SER A 468 17.53 28.84 35.80
C SER A 468 17.38 30.35 35.53
N HIS A 469 18.43 30.99 35.04
CA HIS A 469 18.44 32.42 34.70
C HIS A 469 18.04 32.70 33.24
N ALA A 470 17.93 31.67 32.39
CA ALA A 470 17.58 31.83 30.98
C ALA A 470 16.07 32.03 30.81
N GLN A 471 15.66 33.29 30.65
CA GLN A 471 14.27 33.66 30.42
C GLN A 471 13.75 33.23 29.04
N ARG A 472 14.61 33.29 28.01
CA ARG A 472 14.30 32.88 26.63
C ARG A 472 15.44 32.03 26.08
N VAL A 473 15.13 30.83 25.59
CA VAL A 473 16.08 29.85 25.05
C VAL A 473 15.77 29.61 23.59
N ILE A 474 16.77 29.87 22.74
CA ILE A 474 16.70 29.66 21.29
C ILE A 474 17.60 28.49 20.91
N LEU A 475 17.03 27.45 20.32
CA LEU A 475 17.80 26.34 19.77
C LEU A 475 18.17 26.61 18.31
N VAL A 476 19.46 26.42 17.99
CA VAL A 476 20.01 26.52 16.63
C VAL A 476 20.62 25.16 16.25
N PRO A 477 19.92 24.33 15.46
CA PRO A 477 20.46 23.07 14.99
C PRO A 477 21.38 23.29 13.79
N GLY A 478 22.60 22.80 13.88
CA GLY A 478 23.57 22.79 12.79
C GLY A 478 23.16 21.86 11.65
N GLN A 479 23.63 22.19 10.44
CA GLN A 479 23.44 21.43 9.22
C GLN A 479 24.79 21.15 8.56
N VAL A 480 24.85 20.14 7.69
CA VAL A 480 26.01 19.91 6.83
C VAL A 480 26.03 21.01 5.76
N GLU A 481 27.05 21.86 5.72
CA GLU A 481 27.05 23.06 4.86
C GLU A 481 27.00 22.74 3.34
N GLY A 482 27.51 21.57 2.94
CA GLY A 482 27.41 21.06 1.57
C GLY A 482 26.06 20.41 1.21
N ASP A 483 25.05 20.47 2.09
CA ASP A 483 23.73 19.90 1.84
C ASP A 483 23.00 20.64 0.70
N ALA A 484 22.32 19.88 -0.15
CA ALA A 484 21.55 20.43 -1.26
C ALA A 484 20.45 21.39 -0.78
N SER A 485 19.86 21.14 0.38
CA SER A 485 18.86 22.02 1.00
C SER A 485 19.41 23.40 1.34
N ILE A 486 20.69 23.54 1.70
CA ILE A 486 21.33 24.84 1.89
C ILE A 486 21.64 25.48 0.53
N ARG A 487 22.17 24.68 -0.41
CA ARG A 487 22.52 25.18 -1.75
C ARG A 487 21.31 25.76 -2.50
N PHE A 488 20.15 25.11 -2.40
CA PHE A 488 18.94 25.46 -3.16
C PHE A 488 17.85 26.14 -2.31
N GLY A 489 17.93 26.08 -0.99
CA GLY A 489 17.01 26.74 -0.07
C GLY A 489 17.61 27.92 0.70
N GLY A 490 18.94 28.03 0.77
CA GLY A 490 19.63 29.16 1.39
C GLY A 490 19.63 30.39 0.48
N ASN A 491 19.54 31.58 1.10
CA ASN A 491 19.67 32.85 0.39
C ASN A 491 20.98 33.54 0.78
N ARG A 492 20.94 34.55 1.68
CA ARG A 492 22.12 35.31 2.11
C ARG A 492 23.00 34.51 3.08
N ILE A 493 22.38 33.75 3.97
CA ILE A 493 23.05 32.89 4.96
C ILE A 493 23.21 31.50 4.37
N ARG A 494 24.45 30.97 4.41
CA ARG A 494 24.81 29.66 3.82
C ARG A 494 25.73 28.80 4.69
N SER A 495 26.13 29.28 5.87
CA SER A 495 26.94 28.52 6.83
C SER A 495 26.33 28.53 8.23
N ASN A 496 26.73 27.57 9.06
CA ASN A 496 26.26 27.50 10.45
C ASN A 496 26.71 28.71 11.26
N LEU A 497 27.94 29.19 11.01
CA LEU A 497 28.48 30.37 11.67
C LEU A 497 27.70 31.63 11.31
N GLN A 498 27.35 31.82 10.04
CA GLN A 498 26.52 32.94 9.60
C GLN A 498 25.13 32.91 10.24
N LEU A 499 24.53 31.71 10.37
CA LEU A 499 23.26 31.53 11.06
C LEU A 499 23.38 31.94 12.54
N LEU A 500 24.37 31.42 13.26
CA LEU A 500 24.57 31.75 14.68
C LEU A 500 24.83 33.25 14.90
N ARG A 501 25.63 33.88 14.02
CA ARG A 501 25.84 35.34 14.04
C ARG A 501 24.53 36.09 13.89
N ALA A 502 23.75 35.77 12.88
CA ALA A 502 22.46 36.43 12.63
C ALA A 502 21.46 36.22 13.78
N VAL A 503 21.42 35.01 14.36
CA VAL A 503 20.56 34.70 15.51
C VAL A 503 20.98 35.53 16.72
N ARG A 504 22.28 35.58 17.04
CA ARG A 504 22.81 36.36 18.18
C ARG A 504 22.60 37.85 18.00
N GLU A 505 22.86 38.39 16.81
CA GLU A 505 22.68 39.81 16.50
C GLU A 505 21.21 40.26 16.68
N GLN A 506 20.25 39.40 16.32
CA GLN A 506 18.82 39.69 16.47
C GLN A 506 18.28 39.39 17.87
N ASN A 507 18.97 38.56 18.65
CA ASN A 507 18.54 38.11 19.96
C ASN A 507 19.71 38.21 20.97
N PRO A 508 20.16 39.44 21.29
CA PRO A 508 21.36 39.65 22.11
C PRO A 508 21.22 39.04 23.51
N ASP A 509 20.03 39.14 24.11
CA ASP A 509 19.77 38.73 25.49
C ASP A 509 19.26 37.27 25.64
N ALA A 510 19.01 36.58 24.52
CA ALA A 510 18.51 35.21 24.56
C ALA A 510 19.62 34.21 24.86
N TRP A 511 19.28 33.10 25.51
CA TRP A 511 20.16 31.96 25.66
C TRP A 511 20.19 31.15 24.35
N VAL A 512 21.26 31.30 23.57
CA VAL A 512 21.43 30.62 22.28
C VAL A 512 22.12 29.28 22.50
N LEU A 513 21.39 28.22 22.19
CA LEU A 513 21.79 26.84 22.32
C LEU A 513 22.15 26.28 20.95
N TYR A 514 23.42 25.99 20.70
CA TYR A 514 23.85 25.41 19.43
C TYR A 514 23.92 23.88 19.51
N LYS A 515 23.22 23.19 18.61
CA LYS A 515 23.31 21.72 18.49
C LYS A 515 24.00 21.34 17.17
N PRO A 516 25.27 20.91 17.17
CA PRO A 516 25.96 20.48 15.95
C PRO A 516 25.25 19.30 15.27
N HIS A 517 25.43 19.17 13.95
CA HIS A 517 24.77 18.12 13.19
C HIS A 517 25.31 16.72 13.59
N PRO A 518 24.44 15.71 13.83
CA PRO A 518 24.89 14.39 14.26
C PRO A 518 25.89 13.70 13.33
N GLU A 519 25.76 13.85 12.00
CA GLU A 519 26.71 13.27 11.05
C GLU A 519 28.11 13.92 11.10
N VAL A 520 28.19 15.18 11.55
CA VAL A 520 29.45 15.91 11.76
C VAL A 520 30.09 15.46 13.07
N LEU A 521 29.29 15.30 14.13
CA LEU A 521 29.73 14.72 15.41
C LEU A 521 30.24 13.28 15.22
N ALA A 522 29.55 12.49 14.41
CA ALA A 522 29.94 11.11 14.08
C ALA A 522 31.14 11.00 13.10
N GLY A 523 31.67 12.12 12.60
CA GLY A 523 32.80 12.16 11.65
C GLY A 523 32.49 11.61 10.25
N THR A 524 31.21 11.35 9.94
CA THR A 524 30.77 10.83 8.64
C THR A 524 30.68 11.90 7.54
N ARG A 525 30.73 13.17 7.94
CA ARG A 525 30.75 14.35 7.07
C ARG A 525 31.83 15.32 7.52
N ALA A 526 32.34 16.12 6.58
CA ALA A 526 33.31 17.17 6.89
C ALA A 526 32.69 18.23 7.81
N ARG A 527 33.51 18.73 8.75
CA ARG A 527 33.20 19.93 9.52
C ARG A 527 33.22 21.16 8.60
N GLY A 528 32.45 22.18 8.95
CA GLY A 528 32.54 23.47 8.27
C GLY A 528 33.91 24.12 8.56
N ASP A 529 34.43 24.90 7.61
CA ASP A 529 35.78 25.48 7.72
C ASP A 529 35.96 26.35 8.97
N ASP A 530 34.87 26.99 9.44
CA ASP A 530 34.87 27.88 10.60
C ASP A 530 34.07 27.35 11.81
N GLU A 531 33.77 26.05 11.85
CA GLU A 531 32.89 25.48 12.89
C GLU A 531 33.45 25.66 14.31
N ALA A 532 34.77 25.77 14.47
CA ALA A 532 35.42 26.08 15.73
C ALA A 532 35.06 27.47 16.29
N GLN A 533 34.68 28.42 15.43
CA GLN A 533 34.30 29.78 15.85
C GLN A 533 32.85 29.88 16.33
N THR A 534 32.04 28.84 16.13
CA THR A 534 30.61 28.82 16.51
C THR A 534 30.39 29.06 18.00
N VAL A 535 31.33 28.60 18.84
CA VAL A 535 31.29 28.73 20.30
C VAL A 535 31.25 30.19 20.77
N HIS A 536 31.72 31.13 19.94
CA HIS A 536 31.74 32.55 20.28
C HIS A 536 30.39 33.25 20.05
N TRP A 537 29.42 32.56 19.45
CA TRP A 537 28.13 33.12 19.05
C TRP A 537 26.93 32.46 19.75
N CYS A 538 27.17 31.43 20.57
CA CYS A 538 26.19 30.74 21.37
C CYS A 538 26.62 30.72 22.85
N ASP A 539 25.66 30.57 23.76
CA ASP A 539 25.96 30.41 25.20
C ASP A 539 26.39 28.99 25.53
N GLU A 540 25.87 27.99 24.79
CA GLU A 540 26.15 26.58 25.04
C GLU A 540 26.09 25.75 23.76
N VAL A 541 27.00 24.77 23.63
CA VAL A 541 27.05 23.79 22.53
C VAL A 541 26.70 22.40 23.07
N ILE A 542 25.70 21.74 22.47
CA ILE A 542 25.21 20.43 22.92
C ILE A 542 25.34 19.36 21.85
N GLY A 543 26.16 18.33 22.13
CA GLY A 543 26.31 17.16 21.29
C GLY A 543 25.23 16.09 21.51
N ASP A 544 25.20 15.53 22.71
CA ASP A 544 24.57 14.23 22.98
C ASP A 544 23.15 14.30 23.55
N THR A 545 22.42 15.41 23.40
CA THR A 545 21.01 15.49 23.83
C THR A 545 20.05 15.17 22.68
N PRO A 546 19.02 14.33 22.88
CA PRO A 546 18.00 14.05 21.87
C PRO A 546 17.25 15.32 21.46
N LEU A 547 17.09 15.54 20.15
CA LEU A 547 16.40 16.74 19.63
C LEU A 547 14.98 16.87 20.19
N GLN A 548 14.24 15.75 20.31
CA GLN A 548 12.89 15.75 20.88
C GLN A 548 12.84 16.41 22.26
N GLN A 549 13.75 16.01 23.17
CA GLN A 549 13.78 16.53 24.53
C GLN A 549 14.09 18.02 24.56
N LEU A 550 14.95 18.50 23.65
CA LEU A 550 15.22 19.93 23.52
C LEU A 550 13.97 20.68 23.06
N LEU A 551 13.24 20.16 22.06
CA LEU A 551 12.01 20.78 21.55
C LEU A 551 10.89 20.87 22.61
N GLU A 552 10.95 20.10 23.70
CA GLU A 552 9.97 20.17 24.79
C GLU A 552 10.27 21.30 25.80
N VAL A 553 11.49 21.84 25.82
CA VAL A 553 11.96 22.77 26.87
C VAL A 553 12.49 24.11 26.35
N VAL A 554 12.79 24.20 25.06
CA VAL A 554 13.23 25.44 24.39
C VAL A 554 12.02 26.29 24.02
N ASP A 555 12.20 27.61 23.99
CA ASP A 555 11.08 28.51 23.67
C ASP A 555 10.90 28.66 22.17
N GLU A 556 11.99 28.65 21.40
CA GLU A 556 11.97 28.86 19.95
C GLU A 556 13.09 28.06 19.25
N LEU A 557 12.88 27.76 17.97
CA LEU A 557 13.87 27.13 17.11
C LEU A 557 14.21 28.02 15.93
N HIS A 558 15.51 28.33 15.75
CA HIS A 558 16.01 29.15 14.65
C HIS A 558 16.80 28.27 13.69
N VAL A 559 16.35 28.16 12.44
CA VAL A 559 16.92 27.25 11.44
C VAL A 559 17.27 27.96 10.15
N LEU A 560 18.20 27.38 9.39
CA LEU A 560 18.40 27.76 8.00
C LEU A 560 17.38 27.04 7.10
N THR A 561 17.59 25.74 6.84
CA THR A 561 16.68 24.90 6.03
C THR A 561 16.42 23.52 6.64
N SER A 562 16.84 23.31 7.88
CA SER A 562 16.82 22.01 8.57
C SER A 562 15.41 21.43 8.67
N GLN A 563 15.27 20.11 8.48
CA GLN A 563 14.02 19.40 8.76
C GLN A 563 13.57 19.56 10.23
N SER A 564 14.50 19.89 11.14
CA SER A 564 14.20 20.15 12.55
C SER A 564 13.17 21.27 12.74
N GLY A 565 13.11 22.24 11.82
CA GLY A 565 12.06 23.27 11.82
C GLY A 565 10.66 22.69 11.65
N PHE A 566 10.49 21.73 10.74
CA PHE A 566 9.22 21.03 10.61
C PHE A 566 8.91 20.20 11.87
N GLU A 567 9.90 19.53 12.46
CA GLU A 567 9.73 18.73 13.68
C GLU A 567 9.34 19.58 14.91
N ALA A 568 9.81 20.83 14.98
CA ALA A 568 9.42 21.83 15.96
C ALA A 568 7.98 22.28 15.75
N LEU A 569 7.57 22.58 14.51
CA LEU A 569 6.19 22.92 14.17
C LEU A 569 5.21 21.82 14.61
N LEU A 570 5.53 20.54 14.39
CA LEU A 570 4.66 19.42 14.82
C LEU A 570 4.32 19.47 16.32
N ARG A 571 5.27 19.96 17.12
CA ARG A 571 5.22 20.07 18.60
C ARG A 571 4.73 21.43 19.10
N GLY A 572 4.42 22.36 18.18
CA GLY A 572 3.96 23.70 18.54
C GLY A 572 5.06 24.65 19.02
N VAL A 573 6.33 24.32 18.76
CA VAL A 573 7.45 25.23 19.06
C VAL A 573 7.52 26.30 17.96
N PRO A 574 7.54 27.60 18.29
CA PRO A 574 7.75 28.67 17.32
C PRO A 574 9.05 28.50 16.54
N VAL A 575 8.99 28.73 15.23
CA VAL A 575 10.12 28.54 14.32
C VAL A 575 10.41 29.81 13.53
N THR A 576 11.68 30.23 13.56
CA THR A 576 12.23 31.30 12.72
C THR A 576 13.12 30.68 11.65
N THR A 577 12.88 31.00 10.38
CA THR A 577 13.69 30.49 9.26
C THR A 577 14.51 31.58 8.61
N TYR A 578 15.82 31.35 8.51
CA TYR A 578 16.77 32.23 7.82
C TYR A 578 17.06 31.78 6.38
N GLY A 579 16.50 30.63 5.98
CA GLY A 579 16.46 30.14 4.61
C GLY A 579 15.02 29.96 4.15
N GLN A 580 14.84 29.16 3.10
CA GLN A 580 13.54 28.96 2.44
C GLN A 580 13.16 27.47 2.39
N PRO A 581 13.13 26.75 3.54
CA PRO A 581 12.74 25.34 3.57
C PRO A 581 11.31 25.14 3.08
N PHE A 582 10.93 23.89 2.81
CA PHE A 582 9.62 23.55 2.23
C PHE A 582 8.42 24.05 3.05
N TYR A 583 8.58 24.24 4.36
CA TYR A 583 7.56 24.69 5.30
C TYR A 583 7.56 26.20 5.57
N ALA A 584 8.52 26.97 5.04
CA ALA A 584 8.55 28.43 5.14
C ALA A 584 7.65 29.09 4.08
N GLY A 585 7.13 30.28 4.36
CA GLY A 585 6.27 31.05 3.47
C GLY A 585 4.78 30.73 3.55
N TRP A 586 4.37 29.81 4.43
CA TRP A 586 2.95 29.40 4.55
C TRP A 586 2.23 29.98 5.77
N GLY A 587 2.85 30.93 6.48
CA GLY A 587 2.28 31.55 7.69
C GLY A 587 2.51 30.83 9.01
N LEU A 588 3.25 29.71 8.99
CA LEU A 588 3.52 28.90 10.18
C LEU A 588 4.88 29.23 10.83
N THR A 589 5.69 30.06 10.19
CA THR A 589 7.06 30.40 10.57
C THR A 589 7.30 31.91 10.50
N CYS A 590 8.27 32.41 11.27
CA CYS A 590 8.82 33.74 11.08
C CYS A 590 9.92 33.69 10.01
N ASP A 591 9.62 34.15 8.80
CA ASP A 591 10.51 34.02 7.65
C ASP A 591 11.41 35.26 7.48
N MET A 592 12.71 35.14 7.76
CA MET A 592 13.64 36.28 7.78
C MET A 592 14.21 36.66 6.42
N ASP A 593 14.30 35.72 5.47
CA ASP A 593 15.01 35.92 4.19
C ASP A 593 14.30 35.22 3.02
N LEU A 594 12.97 35.27 2.99
CA LEU A 594 12.15 34.69 1.93
C LEU A 594 12.20 35.60 0.68
N GLN A 595 12.68 35.09 -0.45
CA GLN A 595 12.81 35.87 -1.67
C GLN A 595 11.43 36.16 -2.30
N ALA A 596 11.30 37.31 -2.96
CA ALA A 596 10.05 37.72 -3.60
C ALA A 596 9.44 36.66 -4.56
N PRO A 597 10.22 35.94 -5.41
CA PRO A 597 9.66 34.88 -6.24
C PRO A 597 9.10 33.69 -5.43
N VAL A 598 9.65 33.41 -4.25
CA VAL A 598 9.16 32.34 -3.38
C VAL A 598 7.90 32.79 -2.66
N GLN A 599 7.88 34.02 -2.13
CA GLN A 599 6.68 34.64 -1.54
C GLN A 599 5.50 34.64 -2.52
N ALA A 600 5.75 34.95 -3.80
CA ALA A 600 4.71 34.96 -4.82
C ALA A 600 4.08 33.57 -5.05
N ARG A 601 4.87 32.50 -4.94
CA ARG A 601 4.38 31.12 -5.12
C ARG A 601 3.76 30.54 -3.85
N ARG A 602 4.23 30.97 -2.68
CA ARG A 602 3.75 30.55 -1.35
C ARG A 602 2.89 31.65 -0.74
N SER A 603 1.80 31.97 -1.40
CA SER A 603 0.89 33.06 -0.97
C SER A 603 -0.24 32.58 -0.05
N ARG A 604 -0.49 31.26 -0.01
CA ARG A 604 -1.54 30.65 0.82
C ARG A 604 -1.08 30.55 2.27
N GLN A 605 -1.97 30.91 3.19
CA GLN A 605 -1.78 30.64 4.62
C GLN A 605 -2.31 29.24 4.93
N LEU A 606 -1.50 28.43 5.62
CA LEU A 606 -1.84 27.05 5.98
C LEU A 606 -1.99 26.89 7.48
N THR A 607 -2.87 25.97 7.87
CA THR A 607 -2.85 25.37 9.20
C THR A 607 -1.75 24.31 9.28
N LEU A 608 -1.30 23.99 10.49
CA LEU A 608 -0.30 22.95 10.70
C LEU A 608 -0.77 21.59 10.16
N ASP A 609 -2.05 21.23 10.34
CA ASP A 609 -2.58 19.95 9.86
C ASP A 609 -2.66 19.90 8.32
N GLN A 610 -2.85 21.03 7.63
CA GLN A 610 -2.73 21.10 6.16
C GLN A 610 -1.28 20.88 5.72
N LEU A 611 -0.31 21.51 6.39
CA LEU A 611 1.10 21.26 6.10
C LEU A 611 1.46 19.79 6.34
N VAL A 612 0.97 19.18 7.43
CA VAL A 612 1.16 17.76 7.72
C VAL A 612 0.52 16.86 6.67
N ALA A 613 -0.71 17.14 6.24
CA ALA A 613 -1.39 16.38 5.21
C ALA A 613 -0.60 16.38 3.89
N GLY A 614 -0.20 17.56 3.42
CA GLY A 614 0.59 17.66 2.19
C GLY A 614 1.95 16.96 2.31
N THR A 615 2.65 17.20 3.42
CA THR A 615 4.03 16.75 3.62
C THR A 615 4.16 15.27 3.94
N LEU A 616 3.25 14.69 4.73
CA LEU A 616 3.37 13.32 5.26
C LEU A 616 2.34 12.35 4.70
N LEU A 617 1.23 12.80 4.12
CA LEU A 617 0.19 11.90 3.62
C LEU A 617 0.12 11.85 2.09
N LEU A 618 0.30 12.98 1.41
CA LEU A 618 0.10 13.10 -0.03
C LEU A 618 1.39 13.03 -0.85
N TYR A 619 2.47 13.62 -0.34
CA TYR A 619 3.71 13.77 -1.10
C TYR A 619 4.64 12.54 -1.07
N PRO A 620 4.88 11.87 0.08
CA PRO A 620 5.79 10.73 0.13
C PRO A 620 5.10 9.42 -0.25
N THR A 621 5.87 8.51 -0.83
CA THR A 621 5.53 7.09 -0.96
C THR A 621 6.13 6.31 0.19
N TYR A 622 5.35 5.42 0.77
CA TYR A 622 5.76 4.57 1.89
C TYR A 622 5.79 3.10 1.47
N VAL A 623 6.79 2.36 1.94
CA VAL A 623 6.90 0.91 1.73
C VAL A 623 7.07 0.22 3.07
N SER A 624 6.22 -0.77 3.33
CA SER A 624 6.24 -1.54 4.58
C SER A 624 7.50 -2.41 4.67
N LEU A 625 8.12 -2.36 5.84
CA LEU A 625 9.23 -3.23 6.23
C LEU A 625 8.79 -4.70 6.28
N VAL A 626 7.52 -4.97 6.60
CA VAL A 626 6.96 -6.32 6.81
C VAL A 626 6.52 -6.97 5.50
N THR A 627 5.99 -6.20 4.55
CA THR A 627 5.39 -6.78 3.33
C THR A 627 6.15 -6.49 2.05
N ASN A 628 7.12 -5.55 2.06
CA ASN A 628 7.77 -5.02 0.86
C ASN A 628 6.77 -4.43 -0.17
N ARG A 629 5.61 -3.96 0.30
CA ARG A 629 4.52 -3.38 -0.49
C ARG A 629 4.26 -1.95 -0.07
N PHE A 630 3.50 -1.20 -0.88
CA PHE A 630 3.11 0.17 -0.52
C PHE A 630 2.30 0.16 0.77
N THR A 631 2.51 1.17 1.61
CA THR A 631 1.83 1.30 2.90
C THR A 631 1.47 2.75 3.20
N THR A 632 0.91 2.99 4.38
CA THR A 632 0.49 4.31 4.84
C THR A 632 1.50 4.90 5.82
N ALA A 633 1.51 6.23 5.97
CA ALA A 633 2.38 6.92 6.92
C ALA A 633 2.15 6.44 8.37
N GLU A 634 0.90 6.16 8.73
CA GLU A 634 0.49 5.63 10.04
C GLU A 634 1.08 4.25 10.29
N ARG A 635 1.04 3.39 9.26
CA ARG A 635 1.64 2.06 9.37
C ARG A 635 3.16 2.17 9.45
N THR A 636 3.78 3.03 8.64
CA THR A 636 5.22 3.30 8.74
C THR A 636 5.61 3.80 10.13
N LEU A 637 4.83 4.70 10.74
CA LEU A 637 5.05 5.15 12.11
C LEU A 637 5.04 3.98 13.09
N TYR A 638 4.02 3.12 13.03
CA TYR A 638 3.97 1.90 13.85
C TYR A 638 5.19 0.99 13.62
N GLU A 639 5.61 0.81 12.37
CA GLU A 639 6.76 -0.03 12.03
C GLU A 639 8.08 0.55 12.52
N LEU A 640 8.23 1.88 12.52
CA LEU A 640 9.39 2.56 13.10
C LEU A 640 9.45 2.39 14.62
N GLN A 641 8.30 2.53 15.32
CA GLN A 641 8.23 2.30 16.77
C GLN A 641 8.57 0.85 17.15
N ASN A 642 8.24 -0.10 16.29
CA ASN A 642 8.41 -1.53 16.54
C ASN A 642 9.53 -2.16 15.71
N TRP A 643 10.49 -1.35 15.25
CA TRP A 643 11.50 -1.74 14.25
C TRP A 643 12.21 -3.05 14.55
N HIS A 644 12.61 -3.27 15.80
CA HIS A 644 13.34 -4.46 16.24
C HIS A 644 12.45 -5.67 16.53
N ALA A 645 11.15 -5.45 16.76
CA ALA A 645 10.19 -6.50 17.10
C ALA A 645 9.53 -7.13 15.86
N LEU A 646 9.53 -6.40 14.73
CA LEU A 646 8.82 -6.80 13.53
C LEU A 646 9.62 -7.75 12.64
N PRO A 647 8.95 -8.73 11.99
CA PRO A 647 9.61 -9.62 11.04
C PRO A 647 9.99 -8.85 9.77
N GLN A 648 11.16 -9.17 9.21
CA GLN A 648 11.62 -8.63 7.92
C GLN A 648 11.55 -9.72 6.83
N PRO A 649 10.96 -9.45 5.65
CA PRO A 649 10.96 -10.36 4.51
C PRO A 649 12.37 -10.79 4.13
N GLY A 650 12.60 -12.10 4.03
CA GLY A 650 13.91 -12.66 3.70
C GLY A 650 14.90 -12.71 4.87
N ALA A 651 14.49 -12.34 6.09
CA ALA A 651 15.29 -12.64 7.28
C ALA A 651 15.42 -14.17 7.41
N PRO A 652 16.63 -14.70 7.66
CA PRO A 652 16.80 -16.12 7.92
C PRO A 652 15.87 -16.53 9.07
N SER A 653 15.24 -17.70 8.96
CA SER A 653 14.48 -18.27 10.09
C SER A 653 15.34 -18.25 11.36
N ARG A 654 14.74 -18.13 12.56
CA ARG A 654 15.49 -18.17 13.83
C ARG A 654 16.50 -19.33 13.89
N TRP A 655 16.19 -20.44 13.23
CA TRP A 655 17.06 -21.60 13.02
C TRP A 655 18.27 -21.37 12.10
N GLN A 656 18.09 -20.66 10.99
CA GLN A 656 19.19 -20.28 10.09
C GLN A 656 20.10 -19.24 10.75
N ASP A 657 19.54 -18.33 11.55
CA ASP A 657 20.32 -17.33 12.29
C ASP A 657 21.09 -17.97 13.46
N LEU A 658 20.51 -18.96 14.13
CA LEU A 658 21.19 -19.80 15.12
C LEU A 658 22.33 -20.62 14.49
N LYS A 659 22.09 -21.24 13.31
CA LYS A 659 23.14 -21.92 12.53
C LYS A 659 24.25 -20.95 12.13
N ARG A 660 23.90 -19.71 11.75
CA ARG A 660 24.87 -18.68 11.37
C ARG A 660 25.74 -18.25 12.56
N ARG A 661 25.14 -18.06 13.74
CA ARG A 661 25.85 -17.77 15.00
C ARG A 661 26.73 -18.94 15.45
N LEU A 662 26.26 -20.17 15.31
CA LEU A 662 27.04 -21.38 15.60
C LEU A 662 28.20 -21.55 14.61
N SER A 663 27.98 -21.30 13.31
CA SER A 663 29.05 -21.36 12.31
C SER A 663 30.12 -20.28 12.49
N SER A 664 29.74 -19.09 13.00
CA SER A 664 30.70 -18.03 13.33
C SER A 664 31.46 -18.32 14.62
N LEU A 665 30.83 -19.00 15.59
CA LEU A 665 31.50 -19.48 16.81
C LEU A 665 32.45 -20.66 16.52
N LEU A 666 32.17 -21.47 15.51
CA LEU A 666 32.95 -22.65 15.12
C LEU A 666 33.98 -22.39 14.00
N GLY A 667 34.15 -21.14 13.55
CA GLY A 667 35.20 -20.77 12.59
C GLY A 667 35.06 -21.38 11.18
N MET A 668 33.89 -21.89 10.80
CA MET A 668 33.70 -22.54 9.50
C MET A 668 33.48 -21.51 8.38
N LYS A 669 34.36 -21.49 7.37
CA LYS A 669 34.24 -20.62 6.18
C LYS A 669 32.95 -20.91 5.42
N ARG A 670 32.31 -19.83 4.92
CA ARG A 670 31.10 -19.85 4.09
C ARG A 670 31.27 -20.81 2.90
N PRO A 671 30.31 -21.73 2.62
CA PRO A 671 30.15 -22.26 1.28
C PRO A 671 29.66 -21.12 0.39
N THR A 672 30.33 -20.91 -0.74
CA THR A 672 29.89 -20.02 -1.81
C THR A 672 28.62 -20.60 -2.43
N ASN A 673 27.55 -19.80 -2.44
CA ASN A 673 26.48 -19.85 -3.44
C ASN A 673 26.17 -18.41 -3.85
#